data_AF-A0A673JGN8-F1
#
_entry.id   AF-A0A673JGN8-F1
#
_cell.length_a   1.000
_cell.length_b   1.000
_cell.length_c   1.000
_cell.angle_alpha   90.00
_cell.angle_beta   90.00
_cell.angle_gamma   90.00
#
_symmetry.space_group_name_H-M   'P 1'
#
loop_
_entity.id
_entity.type
_entity.pdbx_description
1 polymer ?
#
loop_
_entity_poly.entity_id
_entity_poly.type
_entity_poly.pdbx_seq_one_letter_code
_entity_poly.pdbx_strand_id
1 'polypeptide(L)'
;MSSVAVLTQESFNEHRSGLLPEQVKAAVAGPSGAEDEDSLPTYKDAFPPLPEKPLPEGVQETGNAWTSTIKPLKSSAITQVFHVPLEERKYKDINQFGEGDQAKVCLDIMHKTGAHLELSMAKDQGLSIMVSGKHDAVMKARKEIVSRLQTQDKRAVERMNIEKVYHPFITGAYSKLVGELMQETGARINVPPPSVNKTEIVITGEKEQVALAMVKIKKIYEEKANSYTVSSVSAPSWLHRFIIGKKGQNLAKITQQMPKVHIEFTEGEDKITLEGPTKDVQIVQGQIEAVVTDLVSRMDYTEISVDPKFHRHLIGKGGANINRIKEHHKVSVRIPPDNEKSNLIRIEGDPQGVQEAKKELLELASRMENERTKDMIIEQRFHRAIIGQKGEKVKEIRDKFPEVIINFPDPTQKSDIVQLRGPRTEVEKCTKFMQKMVAEMVENSFSVSVPIFKQFHKNIIGKGGANIKKIREETNTKIDLPAENSNSEMIVITGKKANCEAAKNRILAIQKELANITELEVSIPSKLHNSLIGSKGRFVRSIMEECGGVHIHFPTEGSGIDAVTIRGTVEEVEKAKKQLLSLAEEKQTKNHTVELRAKPEYHKFLIGKGGGNIRKVRDSTGARIIFPTAEDKDQELITVIGTEEAVAEAQKELEALIKSLDNVVEDFMIVDPKHHRFFVARRGQVLREIADEYGGVIVSFPRTASQSDKVTLKGAKDCVEAAKKRMLELIEDLDAHVTMECVIPQKFHRSIMGPKGSRIQQITKDHNVQIKFPDREDQQGKYYIQENGEANGEVKEPADPLVPKKCDVIVLSGRKERCEAAVESLKALVPVTITVEVPFELHRYIIGQKGSGIRKMMDDLFLHLSVNIQVPAHELQSDIISITGLASHLDRAKEGLLERVKELQSEQEDRALRSFKLTITVDPKYHPKIIGRKGAIITQIRNEHEVNIQFPEKNDENQDQITITGYEQNAVAARDAIQAIVDELEEMISEDITLDSRVHARVIGARGKGIHKIMDEFKVDVRFPQSGAANPNLVTVTGRPEQVDEAIDHLLNLEEEYLSDVVENEAKMAYMKPSGSTASSMEEPRGPSKGFVVREAPWATGNEKAPDMSSSEEFPSFGAPVTNARSSPWGPKRF
;
A
#
# COMPACT_ATOMS: atom_id res chain seq x y z
N MET A 1 -10.36 33.14 31.85
CA MET A 1 -10.00 34.53 31.52
C MET A 1 -9.35 34.49 30.13
N SER A 2 -9.98 34.87 29.01
CA SER A 2 -10.47 36.21 28.59
C SER A 2 -9.35 37.23 28.31
N SER A 3 -9.30 37.99 27.20
CA SER A 3 -10.12 37.99 25.96
C SER A 3 -9.45 38.83 24.84
N VAL A 4 -9.72 38.47 23.57
CA VAL A 4 -10.08 39.31 22.39
C VAL A 4 -9.58 40.77 22.26
N ALA A 5 -9.01 41.14 21.09
CA ALA A 5 -9.22 42.40 20.29
C ALA A 5 -7.96 42.85 19.47
N VAL A 6 -8.02 43.64 18.37
CA VAL A 6 -8.89 43.68 17.16
C VAL A 6 -8.34 44.68 16.08
N LEU A 7 -8.48 44.36 14.78
CA LEU A 7 -8.55 45.21 13.53
C LEU A 7 -7.59 46.42 13.24
N THR A 8 -6.90 46.41 12.07
CA THR A 8 -7.04 47.28 10.84
C THR A 8 -6.16 48.56 10.70
N GLN A 9 -5.99 49.26 9.55
CA GLN A 9 -5.75 48.93 8.10
C GLN A 9 -5.74 50.22 7.23
N GLU A 10 -4.72 50.51 6.38
CA GLU A 10 -4.64 51.53 5.27
C GLU A 10 -3.17 51.63 4.71
N SER A 11 -2.76 52.33 3.61
CA SER A 11 -3.27 52.45 2.22
C SER A 11 -2.23 53.08 1.20
N PHE A 12 -2.37 52.78 -0.11
CA PHE A 12 -1.99 53.51 -1.37
C PHE A 12 -0.54 53.95 -1.86
N ASN A 13 -0.16 53.37 -3.02
CA ASN A 13 0.60 53.77 -4.26
C ASN A 13 1.54 55.00 -4.44
N GLU A 14 2.70 54.76 -5.11
CA GLU A 14 3.05 55.04 -6.55
C GLU A 14 4.48 54.44 -6.83
N HIS A 15 5.19 54.46 -7.98
CA HIS A 15 5.12 55.00 -9.37
C HIS A 15 5.27 53.84 -10.41
N ARG A 16 5.20 53.91 -11.77
CA ARG A 16 5.61 54.85 -12.87
C ARG A 16 7.14 54.88 -13.20
N SER A 17 7.61 54.99 -14.46
CA SER A 17 6.93 55.19 -15.78
C SER A 17 7.65 54.58 -17.01
N GLY A 18 6.86 54.20 -18.04
CA GLY A 18 7.27 53.98 -19.45
C GLY A 18 6.89 52.59 -20.03
N LEU A 19 6.77 52.35 -21.35
CA LEU A 19 6.58 53.24 -22.52
C LEU A 19 6.05 52.42 -23.75
N LEU A 20 5.71 53.07 -24.87
CA LEU A 20 5.00 52.53 -26.07
C LEU A 20 5.36 53.35 -27.34
N PRO A 21 4.84 53.09 -28.59
CA PRO A 21 3.86 52.09 -29.09
C PRO A 21 4.45 51.24 -30.26
N GLU A 22 3.79 50.48 -31.17
CA GLU A 22 2.45 49.86 -31.43
C GLU A 22 2.66 48.74 -32.50
N GLN A 23 1.76 47.81 -32.87
CA GLN A 23 0.45 47.37 -32.35
C GLN A 23 0.47 45.83 -32.13
N VAL A 24 -0.22 44.87 -32.79
CA VAL A 24 -1.28 44.77 -33.83
C VAL A 24 -2.26 43.65 -33.40
N LYS A 25 -3.53 43.72 -33.83
CA LYS A 25 -4.60 42.70 -33.71
C LYS A 25 -4.14 41.29 -34.18
N ALA A 26 -4.58 40.14 -33.63
CA ALA A 26 -5.56 39.80 -32.57
C ALA A 26 -5.53 38.24 -32.35
N ALA A 27 -6.11 37.59 -31.32
CA ALA A 27 -6.54 37.94 -29.95
C ALA A 27 -7.06 36.66 -29.20
N VAL A 28 -7.29 36.74 -27.87
CA VAL A 28 -8.24 35.98 -26.99
C VAL A 28 -8.40 34.45 -27.21
N ALA A 29 -7.89 33.52 -26.38
CA ALA A 29 -8.06 33.23 -24.93
C ALA A 29 -9.44 32.59 -24.56
N GLY A 30 -9.61 31.63 -23.61
CA GLY A 30 -8.74 31.05 -22.55
C GLY A 30 -8.95 31.72 -21.16
N PRO A 31 -8.65 31.10 -19.98
CA PRO A 31 -8.14 29.74 -19.67
C PRO A 31 -8.75 29.06 -18.37
N SER A 32 -8.04 28.05 -17.81
CA SER A 32 -7.97 27.45 -16.42
C SER A 32 -8.71 28.06 -15.20
N GLY A 33 -8.98 27.36 -14.06
CA GLY A 33 -8.68 25.97 -13.58
C GLY A 33 -8.50 25.89 -12.03
N ALA A 34 -8.62 24.70 -11.40
CA ALA A 34 -8.53 24.38 -9.93
C ALA A 34 -9.68 24.88 -9.00
N GLU A 35 -10.34 24.16 -8.06
CA GLU A 35 -10.10 22.99 -7.14
C GLU A 35 -9.93 23.47 -5.65
N ASP A 36 -10.66 23.07 -4.57
CA ASP A 36 -11.95 22.36 -4.32
C ASP A 36 -12.44 22.52 -2.82
N GLU A 37 -13.71 22.11 -2.50
CA GLU A 37 -14.47 22.12 -1.19
C GLU A 37 -14.69 23.48 -0.46
N ASP A 38 -15.75 23.76 0.35
CA ASP A 38 -16.85 23.00 1.01
C ASP A 38 -18.21 23.80 0.93
N SER A 39 -19.24 23.39 1.68
CA SER A 39 -20.69 23.51 1.43
C SER A 39 -21.44 24.76 1.95
N LEU A 40 -22.57 25.08 1.29
CA LEU A 40 -23.94 25.32 1.85
C LEU A 40 -24.97 25.52 0.69
N PRO A 41 -26.30 25.35 0.90
CA PRO A 41 -27.21 24.80 -0.12
C PRO A 41 -27.89 25.82 -1.05
N THR A 42 -28.46 25.31 -2.15
CA THR A 42 -29.29 26.06 -3.11
C THR A 42 -30.67 25.40 -3.27
N TYR A 43 -31.71 26.23 -3.37
CA TYR A 43 -33.17 26.02 -3.45
C TYR A 43 -33.78 24.71 -4.03
N LYS A 44 -33.04 23.84 -4.74
CA LYS A 44 -33.57 22.56 -5.26
C LYS A 44 -33.82 21.53 -4.16
N ASP A 45 -33.08 21.59 -3.06
CA ASP A 45 -33.25 20.69 -1.91
C ASP A 45 -34.51 20.99 -1.06
N ALA A 46 -35.30 22.00 -1.44
CA ALA A 46 -36.52 22.38 -0.75
C ALA A 46 -37.79 21.66 -1.25
N PHE A 47 -37.83 21.20 -2.52
CA PHE A 47 -39.04 20.64 -3.14
C PHE A 47 -38.75 19.55 -4.20
N PRO A 48 -38.44 18.30 -3.79
CA PRO A 48 -38.42 17.15 -4.68
C PRO A 48 -39.86 16.65 -4.98
N PRO A 49 -40.22 16.34 -6.25
CA PRO A 49 -41.50 15.72 -6.59
C PRO A 49 -41.49 14.20 -6.35
N LEU A 50 -42.61 13.66 -5.86
CA LEU A 50 -42.86 12.22 -5.61
C LEU A 50 -44.20 11.78 -6.27
N PRO A 51 -44.47 10.45 -6.44
CA PRO A 51 -44.93 9.96 -7.74
C PRO A 51 -46.35 9.35 -7.83
N GLU A 52 -46.70 8.97 -9.07
CA GLU A 52 -47.66 7.91 -9.50
C GLU A 52 -49.13 7.92 -9.02
N LYS A 53 -50.06 8.18 -9.97
CA LYS A 53 -51.06 7.19 -10.48
C LYS A 53 -51.99 7.77 -11.56
N PRO A 54 -52.48 6.96 -12.52
CA PRO A 54 -53.59 7.31 -13.42
C PRO A 54 -54.93 6.63 -13.02
N LEU A 55 -56.03 7.09 -13.66
CA LEU A 55 -57.45 6.66 -13.55
C LEU A 55 -58.19 7.13 -12.27
N PRO A 56 -59.53 7.39 -12.32
CA PRO A 56 -60.49 7.23 -13.43
C PRO A 56 -61.11 8.57 -13.93
N GLU A 57 -62.31 8.51 -14.53
CA GLU A 57 -63.04 9.59 -15.23
C GLU A 57 -63.80 10.57 -14.30
N GLY A 58 -64.15 11.80 -14.76
CA GLY A 58 -65.23 12.59 -14.11
C GLY A 58 -65.31 14.12 -14.28
N VAL A 59 -66.04 14.60 -15.30
CA VAL A 59 -67.13 15.61 -15.23
C VAL A 59 -66.95 16.99 -14.49
N GLN A 60 -66.97 18.07 -15.30
CA GLN A 60 -67.57 19.43 -15.10
C GLN A 60 -66.99 20.50 -14.13
N GLU A 61 -67.43 21.76 -14.39
CA GLU A 61 -66.95 23.04 -13.86
C GLU A 61 -67.75 23.58 -12.66
N THR A 62 -67.08 24.27 -11.73
CA THR A 62 -67.58 25.43 -10.94
C THR A 62 -66.36 26.30 -10.54
N GLY A 63 -66.42 27.61 -10.24
CA GLY A 63 -67.48 28.61 -10.38
C GLY A 63 -67.26 29.86 -9.49
N ASN A 64 -67.46 31.09 -10.02
CA ASN A 64 -67.45 32.41 -9.34
C ASN A 64 -66.05 32.97 -8.90
N ALA A 65 -65.80 34.28 -8.70
CA ALA A 65 -66.69 35.47 -8.73
C ALA A 65 -66.00 36.82 -9.11
N TRP A 66 -66.74 37.69 -9.81
CA TRP A 66 -66.87 39.17 -9.65
C TRP A 66 -65.65 40.14 -9.70
N THR A 67 -65.71 41.10 -10.65
CA THR A 67 -65.81 42.56 -10.37
C THR A 67 -66.44 43.31 -11.56
N SER A 68 -67.00 44.50 -11.33
CA SER A 68 -67.70 45.36 -12.33
C SER A 68 -66.75 46.44 -12.91
N THR A 69 -67.02 47.25 -13.95
CA THR A 69 -68.28 47.64 -14.63
C THR A 69 -67.98 48.20 -16.04
N ILE A 70 -68.86 48.01 -17.04
CA ILE A 70 -69.27 48.96 -18.12
C ILE A 70 -70.15 48.22 -19.15
N LYS A 71 -71.10 48.92 -19.80
CA LYS A 71 -71.86 48.48 -20.99
C LYS A 71 -71.98 49.64 -21.98
N PRO A 72 -71.99 49.37 -23.30
CA PRO A 72 -73.22 49.63 -24.06
C PRO A 72 -73.86 48.37 -24.68
N LEU A 73 -74.82 48.57 -25.59
CA LEU A 73 -75.79 47.58 -26.09
C LEU A 73 -75.22 46.47 -27.00
N LYS A 74 -75.98 45.37 -27.08
CA LYS A 74 -75.74 44.22 -27.96
C LYS A 74 -76.13 44.53 -29.41
N SER A 75 -75.44 43.91 -30.37
CA SER A 75 -76.10 43.20 -31.46
C SER A 75 -76.05 41.69 -31.17
N SER A 76 -77.01 40.90 -31.68
CA SER A 76 -77.06 39.44 -31.47
C SER A 76 -77.09 38.64 -32.78
N ALA A 77 -76.57 39.27 -33.84
CA ALA A 77 -76.43 38.69 -35.16
C ALA A 77 -74.95 38.56 -35.52
N ILE A 78 -74.61 37.44 -36.13
CA ILE A 78 -73.30 37.09 -36.66
C ILE A 78 -73.47 36.92 -38.17
N THR A 79 -72.48 37.35 -38.95
CA THR A 79 -72.45 37.15 -40.40
C THR A 79 -71.27 36.24 -40.76
N GLN A 80 -71.52 35.20 -41.57
CA GLN A 80 -70.49 34.30 -42.10
C GLN A 80 -70.63 34.20 -43.62
N VAL A 81 -69.50 34.23 -44.33
CA VAL A 81 -69.44 34.08 -45.79
C VAL A 81 -68.92 32.68 -46.12
N PHE A 82 -69.62 31.98 -47.00
CA PHE A 82 -69.22 30.67 -47.52
C PHE A 82 -69.00 30.75 -49.02
N HIS A 83 -67.90 30.19 -49.49
CA HIS A 83 -67.57 30.13 -50.91
C HIS A 83 -67.65 28.69 -51.40
N VAL A 84 -68.37 28.46 -52.50
CA VAL A 84 -68.54 27.15 -53.16
C VAL A 84 -67.94 27.24 -54.57
N PRO A 85 -66.84 26.51 -54.85
CA PRO A 85 -66.22 26.45 -56.18
C PRO A 85 -67.15 25.94 -57.28
N LEU A 86 -66.83 26.25 -58.54
CA LEU A 86 -67.63 25.87 -59.71
C LEU A 86 -67.70 24.34 -59.90
N GLU A 87 -66.65 23.63 -59.50
CA GLU A 87 -66.48 22.18 -59.57
C GLU A 87 -67.55 21.46 -58.74
N GLU A 88 -67.85 21.96 -57.54
CA GLU A 88 -68.68 21.29 -56.53
C GLU A 88 -70.17 21.67 -56.59
N ARG A 89 -70.54 22.61 -57.47
CA ARG A 89 -71.93 23.04 -57.67
C ARG A 89 -72.80 21.93 -58.25
N LYS A 90 -73.94 21.68 -57.59
CA LYS A 90 -74.98 20.73 -58.03
C LYS A 90 -75.77 21.16 -59.29
N TYR A 91 -75.76 22.46 -59.64
CA TYR A 91 -76.43 23.03 -60.81
C TYR A 91 -75.44 23.94 -61.55
N LYS A 92 -75.28 23.80 -62.88
CA LYS A 92 -74.14 24.40 -63.62
C LYS A 92 -74.48 25.27 -64.85
N ASP A 93 -75.76 25.50 -65.15
CA ASP A 93 -76.17 26.22 -66.38
C ASP A 93 -77.06 27.44 -66.14
N ILE A 94 -77.11 28.29 -67.18
CA ILE A 94 -77.93 29.51 -67.41
C ILE A 94 -77.36 30.84 -66.88
N ASN A 95 -77.06 31.73 -67.82
CA ASN A 95 -76.61 33.12 -67.61
C ASN A 95 -77.78 34.12 -67.66
N GLN A 96 -78.47 34.36 -66.55
CA GLN A 96 -79.18 35.64 -66.36
C GLN A 96 -79.37 35.99 -64.88
N PHE A 97 -79.21 37.28 -64.53
CA PHE A 97 -79.23 37.78 -63.16
C PHE A 97 -80.64 38.30 -62.83
N GLY A 98 -81.43 37.53 -62.07
CA GLY A 98 -82.76 37.97 -61.63
C GLY A 98 -83.62 36.89 -60.98
N GLU A 99 -83.92 35.80 -61.68
CA GLU A 99 -84.81 34.73 -61.21
C GLU A 99 -84.27 33.33 -61.57
N GLY A 100 -84.39 32.38 -60.64
CA GLY A 100 -83.97 30.99 -60.84
C GLY A 100 -84.12 30.15 -59.57
N ASP A 101 -84.13 28.82 -59.70
CA ASP A 101 -84.47 27.92 -58.59
C ASP A 101 -83.46 27.94 -57.42
N GLN A 102 -82.21 28.36 -57.64
CA GLN A 102 -81.24 28.58 -56.57
C GLN A 102 -81.70 29.67 -55.58
N ALA A 103 -82.34 30.73 -56.08
CA ALA A 103 -82.91 31.78 -55.23
C ALA A 103 -84.13 31.24 -54.44
N LYS A 104 -84.97 30.39 -55.05
CA LYS A 104 -86.07 29.71 -54.34
C LYS A 104 -85.57 28.79 -53.22
N VAL A 105 -84.49 28.03 -53.46
CA VAL A 105 -83.85 27.19 -52.43
C VAL A 105 -83.26 28.04 -51.31
N CYS A 106 -82.65 29.18 -51.61
CA CYS A 106 -82.14 30.08 -50.58
C CYS A 106 -83.27 30.75 -49.78
N LEU A 107 -84.38 31.13 -50.42
CA LEU A 107 -85.59 31.64 -49.74
C LEU A 107 -86.26 30.57 -48.85
N ASP A 108 -86.32 29.31 -49.29
CA ASP A 108 -86.77 28.17 -48.47
C ASP A 108 -85.89 28.01 -47.21
N ILE A 109 -84.57 28.12 -47.37
CA ILE A 109 -83.61 28.07 -46.25
C ILE A 109 -83.76 29.29 -45.34
N MET A 110 -83.91 30.52 -45.87
CA MET A 110 -84.15 31.73 -45.07
C MET A 110 -85.43 31.58 -44.23
N HIS A 111 -86.53 31.16 -44.85
CA HIS A 111 -87.82 31.01 -44.18
C HIS A 111 -87.84 29.88 -43.14
N LYS A 112 -87.10 28.78 -43.37
CA LYS A 112 -87.02 27.65 -42.42
C LYS A 112 -86.03 27.88 -41.27
N THR A 113 -84.96 28.65 -41.49
CA THR A 113 -83.90 28.84 -40.48
C THR A 113 -83.99 30.16 -39.73
N GLY A 114 -84.65 31.18 -40.30
CA GLY A 114 -84.70 32.53 -39.73
C GLY A 114 -83.38 33.31 -39.88
N ALA A 115 -82.45 32.83 -40.72
CA ALA A 115 -81.27 33.57 -41.14
C ALA A 115 -81.55 34.32 -42.45
N HIS A 116 -80.88 35.46 -42.66
CA HIS A 116 -80.87 36.16 -43.93
C HIS A 116 -79.72 35.63 -44.80
N LEU A 117 -79.99 35.28 -46.05
CA LEU A 117 -78.99 34.80 -47.01
C LEU A 117 -78.90 35.79 -48.17
N GLU A 118 -77.68 36.12 -48.58
CA GLU A 118 -77.39 36.96 -49.74
C GLU A 118 -76.38 36.25 -50.66
N LEU A 119 -76.67 36.23 -51.96
CA LEU A 119 -75.90 35.51 -52.97
C LEU A 119 -75.09 36.49 -53.82
N SER A 120 -73.79 36.23 -53.94
CA SER A 120 -72.91 36.94 -54.87
C SER A 120 -72.09 35.95 -55.69
N MET A 121 -71.83 36.26 -56.96
CA MET A 121 -70.86 35.52 -57.76
C MET A 121 -69.49 36.18 -57.64
N ALA A 122 -68.47 35.40 -57.33
CA ALA A 122 -67.09 35.85 -57.37
C ALA A 122 -66.56 35.87 -58.83
N LYS A 123 -65.42 36.53 -59.06
CA LYS A 123 -64.86 36.76 -60.41
C LYS A 123 -64.37 35.47 -61.10
N ASP A 124 -64.17 34.42 -60.33
CA ASP A 124 -63.87 33.04 -60.70
C ASP A 124 -65.12 32.22 -61.09
N GLN A 125 -66.30 32.86 -61.14
CA GLN A 125 -67.62 32.26 -61.27
C GLN A 125 -68.05 31.39 -60.07
N GLY A 126 -67.31 31.34 -58.96
CA GLY A 126 -67.69 30.66 -57.71
C GLY A 126 -68.87 31.32 -56.99
N LEU A 127 -69.60 30.57 -56.16
CA LEU A 127 -70.77 31.09 -55.44
C LEU A 127 -70.37 31.51 -54.02
N SER A 128 -70.47 32.80 -53.72
CA SER A 128 -70.18 33.38 -52.41
C SER A 128 -71.49 33.76 -51.70
N ILE A 129 -71.85 32.96 -50.69
CA ILE A 129 -73.10 33.05 -49.93
C ILE A 129 -72.81 33.72 -48.59
N MET A 130 -73.34 34.91 -48.36
CA MET A 130 -73.29 35.58 -47.06
C MET A 130 -74.53 35.22 -46.25
N VAL A 131 -74.33 34.71 -45.03
CA VAL A 131 -75.41 34.27 -44.13
C VAL A 131 -75.33 35.08 -42.85
N SER A 132 -76.35 35.89 -42.56
CA SER A 132 -76.43 36.76 -41.38
C SER A 132 -77.64 36.44 -40.49
N GLY A 133 -77.43 36.42 -39.18
CA GLY A 133 -78.50 36.10 -38.22
C GLY A 133 -77.99 35.64 -36.86
N LYS A 134 -78.87 35.13 -36.01
CA LYS A 134 -78.46 34.52 -34.73
C LYS A 134 -77.60 33.28 -34.98
N HIS A 135 -76.65 32.98 -34.09
CA HIS A 135 -75.64 31.93 -34.29
C HIS A 135 -76.24 30.57 -34.72
N ASP A 136 -77.26 30.07 -34.01
CA ASP A 136 -77.93 28.81 -34.35
C ASP A 136 -78.65 28.83 -35.71
N ALA A 137 -79.19 29.99 -36.11
CA ALA A 137 -79.85 30.15 -37.40
C ALA A 137 -78.80 30.10 -38.54
N VAL A 138 -77.67 30.80 -38.37
CA VAL A 138 -76.54 30.76 -39.32
C VAL A 138 -75.95 29.36 -39.43
N MET A 139 -75.78 28.65 -38.31
CA MET A 139 -75.24 27.28 -38.30
C MET A 139 -76.21 26.25 -38.92
N LYS A 140 -77.53 26.39 -38.70
CA LYS A 140 -78.55 25.58 -39.40
C LYS A 140 -78.58 25.87 -40.89
N ALA A 141 -78.59 27.15 -41.28
CA ALA A 141 -78.52 27.56 -42.68
C ALA A 141 -77.27 27.01 -43.38
N ARG A 142 -76.08 27.11 -42.76
CA ARG A 142 -74.84 26.52 -43.28
C ARG A 142 -74.98 25.03 -43.57
N LYS A 143 -75.56 24.26 -42.64
CA LYS A 143 -75.75 22.81 -42.80
C LYS A 143 -76.68 22.48 -43.96
N GLU A 144 -77.75 23.24 -44.14
CA GLU A 144 -78.73 22.98 -45.22
C GLU A 144 -78.29 23.52 -46.59
N ILE A 145 -77.52 24.62 -46.63
CA ILE A 145 -76.76 25.07 -47.83
C ILE A 145 -75.88 23.92 -48.35
N VAL A 146 -74.98 23.41 -47.49
CA VAL A 146 -74.06 22.32 -47.83
C VAL A 146 -74.83 21.08 -48.31
N SER A 147 -75.87 20.67 -47.56
CA SER A 147 -76.67 19.47 -47.89
C SER A 147 -77.49 19.58 -49.18
N ARG A 148 -77.76 20.78 -49.70
CA ARG A 148 -78.62 20.96 -50.90
C ARG A 148 -77.87 21.43 -52.13
N LEU A 149 -76.78 22.21 -52.00
CA LEU A 149 -76.10 22.89 -53.11
C LEU A 149 -74.73 22.29 -53.48
N GLN A 150 -74.10 21.52 -52.59
CA GLN A 150 -72.83 20.83 -52.80
C GLN A 150 -73.08 19.33 -53.10
N THR A 151 -72.35 18.72 -54.04
CA THR A 151 -72.46 17.28 -54.33
C THR A 151 -71.57 16.45 -53.40
N GLN A 152 -72.12 15.36 -52.83
CA GLN A 152 -71.32 14.38 -52.07
C GLN A 152 -70.40 13.60 -53.01
N ASP A 153 -69.09 13.69 -52.79
CA ASP A 153 -68.11 12.83 -53.46
C ASP A 153 -68.12 11.42 -52.85
N LYS A 154 -68.03 10.40 -53.70
CA LYS A 154 -68.20 8.98 -53.31
C LYS A 154 -66.91 8.27 -52.89
N ARG A 155 -65.77 8.95 -52.96
CA ARG A 155 -64.45 8.35 -52.76
C ARG A 155 -64.03 8.38 -51.30
N ALA A 156 -63.65 7.22 -50.77
CA ALA A 156 -63.00 7.07 -49.48
C ALA A 156 -61.48 6.96 -49.65
N VAL A 157 -60.75 7.52 -48.68
CA VAL A 157 -59.29 7.43 -48.56
C VAL A 157 -58.99 7.09 -47.11
N GLU A 158 -58.55 5.85 -46.88
CA GLU A 158 -58.20 5.36 -45.55
C GLU A 158 -56.69 5.10 -45.46
N ARG A 159 -56.15 5.17 -44.25
CA ARG A 159 -54.74 4.90 -43.97
C ARG A 159 -54.60 3.88 -42.85
N MET A 160 -53.83 2.83 -43.10
CA MET A 160 -53.54 1.80 -42.12
C MET A 160 -52.07 1.88 -41.72
N ASN A 161 -51.81 2.11 -40.43
CA ASN A 161 -50.46 2.08 -39.89
C ASN A 161 -50.05 0.63 -39.61
N ILE A 162 -49.05 0.13 -40.34
CA ILE A 162 -48.49 -1.22 -40.16
C ILE A 162 -46.97 -1.10 -40.12
N GLU A 163 -46.31 -1.82 -39.22
CA GLU A 163 -44.85 -1.81 -39.14
C GLU A 163 -44.19 -2.33 -40.43
N LYS A 164 -43.09 -1.68 -40.80
CA LYS A 164 -42.39 -1.89 -42.09
C LYS A 164 -41.98 -3.34 -42.34
N VAL A 165 -41.73 -4.12 -41.27
CA VAL A 165 -41.39 -5.55 -41.30
C VAL A 165 -42.49 -6.39 -41.98
N TYR A 166 -43.77 -6.02 -41.83
CA TYR A 166 -44.90 -6.77 -42.38
C TYR A 166 -45.30 -6.33 -43.80
N HIS A 167 -44.80 -5.20 -44.30
CA HIS A 167 -45.14 -4.67 -45.64
C HIS A 167 -44.83 -5.67 -46.78
N PRO A 168 -43.67 -6.38 -46.80
CA PRO A 168 -43.38 -7.38 -47.84
C PRO A 168 -44.36 -8.56 -47.87
N PHE A 169 -44.91 -8.93 -46.71
CA PHE A 169 -45.89 -10.02 -46.58
C PHE A 169 -47.27 -9.60 -47.10
N ILE A 170 -47.61 -8.31 -47.04
CA ILE A 170 -48.84 -7.75 -47.62
C ILE A 170 -48.68 -7.65 -49.14
N THR A 171 -47.55 -7.18 -49.66
CA THR A 171 -47.31 -7.12 -51.12
C THR A 171 -47.21 -8.50 -51.76
N GLY A 172 -46.61 -9.46 -51.06
CA GLY A 172 -46.27 -10.78 -51.61
C GLY A 172 -45.14 -10.73 -52.65
N ALA A 173 -44.70 -11.91 -53.11
CA ALA A 173 -43.65 -12.02 -54.12
C ALA A 173 -44.06 -11.32 -55.44
N TYR A 174 -43.20 -10.47 -55.98
CA TYR A 174 -43.46 -9.64 -57.17
C TYR A 174 -44.75 -8.81 -57.10
N SER A 175 -45.14 -8.36 -55.90
CA SER A 175 -46.37 -7.59 -55.63
C SER A 175 -47.68 -8.30 -55.99
N LYS A 176 -47.65 -9.62 -56.22
CA LYS A 176 -48.83 -10.39 -56.67
C LYS A 176 -49.98 -10.34 -55.69
N LEU A 177 -49.72 -10.47 -54.38
CA LEU A 177 -50.77 -10.51 -53.37
C LEU A 177 -51.49 -9.17 -53.24
N VAL A 178 -50.76 -8.04 -53.34
CA VAL A 178 -51.40 -6.71 -53.46
C VAL A 178 -52.18 -6.57 -54.77
N GLY A 179 -51.68 -7.11 -55.88
CA GLY A 179 -52.42 -7.13 -57.15
C GLY A 179 -53.74 -7.90 -57.06
N GLU A 180 -53.71 -9.09 -56.49
CA GLU A 180 -54.87 -9.95 -56.22
C GLU A 180 -55.85 -9.26 -55.26
N LEU A 181 -55.38 -8.69 -54.14
CA LEU A 181 -56.21 -7.92 -53.21
C LEU A 181 -56.87 -6.69 -53.87
N MET A 182 -56.14 -5.96 -54.73
CA MET A 182 -56.70 -4.85 -55.50
C MET A 182 -57.76 -5.32 -56.51
N GLN A 183 -57.55 -6.46 -57.14
CA GLN A 183 -58.48 -7.04 -58.12
C GLN A 183 -59.74 -7.61 -57.44
N GLU A 184 -59.62 -8.24 -56.28
CA GLU A 184 -60.74 -8.80 -55.52
C GLU A 184 -61.59 -7.75 -54.78
N THR A 185 -61.00 -6.62 -54.38
CA THR A 185 -61.70 -5.61 -53.56
C THR A 185 -62.11 -4.37 -54.34
N GLY A 186 -61.53 -4.13 -55.52
CA GLY A 186 -61.72 -2.92 -56.31
C GLY A 186 -61.01 -1.67 -55.76
N ALA A 187 -60.52 -1.72 -54.51
CA ALA A 187 -59.78 -0.62 -53.91
C ALA A 187 -58.32 -0.59 -54.38
N ARG A 188 -57.80 0.62 -54.65
CA ARG A 188 -56.40 0.85 -54.99
C ARG A 188 -55.57 0.98 -53.71
N ILE A 189 -54.81 -0.07 -53.41
CA ILE A 189 -53.89 -0.18 -52.27
C ILE A 189 -52.52 0.36 -52.71
N ASN A 190 -51.90 1.22 -51.89
CA ASN A 190 -50.58 1.79 -52.12
C ASN A 190 -49.68 1.52 -50.91
N VAL A 191 -48.79 0.54 -51.04
CA VAL A 191 -47.77 0.20 -50.03
C VAL A 191 -46.49 1.00 -50.33
N PRO A 192 -45.88 1.69 -49.35
CA PRO A 192 -44.61 2.39 -49.55
C PRO A 192 -43.49 1.46 -50.03
N PRO A 193 -42.63 1.88 -50.98
CA PRO A 193 -41.42 1.13 -51.32
C PRO A 193 -40.49 0.98 -50.10
N PRO A 194 -39.70 -0.11 -49.99
CA PRO A 194 -38.83 -0.35 -48.83
C PRO A 194 -37.72 0.72 -48.64
N SER A 195 -37.42 1.52 -49.67
CA SER A 195 -36.55 2.69 -49.60
C SER A 195 -37.18 3.91 -48.90
N VAL A 196 -38.48 3.89 -48.61
CA VAL A 196 -39.22 4.98 -47.97
C VAL A 196 -39.58 4.59 -46.54
N ASN A 197 -39.18 5.40 -45.56
CA ASN A 197 -39.53 5.19 -44.15
C ASN A 197 -40.93 5.76 -43.85
N LYS A 198 -41.97 5.05 -44.30
CA LYS A 198 -43.37 5.28 -43.95
C LYS A 198 -44.04 3.95 -43.61
N THR A 199 -44.74 3.91 -42.48
CA THR A 199 -45.53 2.76 -42.02
C THR A 199 -47.00 2.82 -42.47
N GLU A 200 -47.46 3.97 -42.97
CA GLU A 200 -48.79 4.15 -43.53
C GLU A 200 -48.95 3.49 -44.91
N ILE A 201 -49.82 2.48 -44.98
CA ILE A 201 -50.38 1.97 -46.25
C ILE A 201 -51.64 2.77 -46.55
N VAL A 202 -51.76 3.31 -47.76
CA VAL A 202 -52.89 4.16 -48.18
C VAL A 202 -53.82 3.37 -49.09
N ILE A 203 -55.13 3.37 -48.79
CA ILE A 203 -56.15 2.63 -49.52
C ILE A 203 -57.18 3.62 -50.06
N THR A 204 -57.46 3.58 -51.35
CA THR A 204 -58.32 4.56 -52.05
C THR A 204 -59.34 3.86 -52.95
N GLY A 205 -60.62 4.25 -52.89
CA GLY A 205 -61.69 3.57 -53.64
C GLY A 205 -63.09 4.04 -53.24
N GLU A 206 -64.12 3.25 -53.56
CA GLU A 206 -65.46 3.46 -53.02
C GLU A 206 -65.52 2.97 -51.56
N LYS A 207 -66.39 3.56 -50.72
CA LYS A 207 -66.38 3.37 -49.26
C LYS A 207 -66.43 1.89 -48.82
N GLU A 208 -67.22 1.07 -49.50
CA GLU A 208 -67.38 -0.36 -49.19
C GLU A 208 -66.16 -1.19 -49.63
N GLN A 209 -65.57 -0.85 -50.78
CA GLN A 209 -64.36 -1.46 -51.33
C GLN A 209 -63.16 -1.23 -50.40
N VAL A 210 -62.99 0.01 -49.92
CA VAL A 210 -61.93 0.39 -48.99
C VAL A 210 -62.07 -0.35 -47.66
N ALA A 211 -63.28 -0.44 -47.11
CA ALA A 211 -63.54 -1.20 -45.88
C ALA A 211 -63.21 -2.70 -46.04
N LEU A 212 -63.60 -3.32 -47.17
CA LEU A 212 -63.29 -4.73 -47.46
C LEU A 212 -61.78 -4.97 -47.60
N ALA A 213 -61.06 -4.06 -48.26
CA ALA A 213 -59.60 -4.10 -48.37
C ALA A 213 -58.91 -3.95 -47.01
N MET A 214 -59.39 -3.03 -46.15
CA MET A 214 -58.90 -2.90 -44.78
C MET A 214 -59.05 -4.19 -43.98
N VAL A 215 -60.23 -4.84 -44.01
CA VAL A 215 -60.46 -6.09 -43.28
C VAL A 215 -59.54 -7.21 -43.78
N LYS A 216 -59.34 -7.35 -45.10
CA LYS A 216 -58.42 -8.36 -45.66
C LYS A 216 -56.96 -8.08 -45.27
N ILE A 217 -56.47 -6.85 -45.39
CA ILE A 217 -55.09 -6.47 -45.03
C ILE A 217 -54.86 -6.65 -43.53
N LYS A 218 -55.82 -6.24 -42.67
CA LYS A 218 -55.74 -6.38 -41.22
C LYS A 218 -55.70 -7.87 -40.81
N LYS A 219 -56.52 -8.72 -41.43
CA LYS A 219 -56.47 -10.17 -41.21
C LYS A 219 -55.13 -10.79 -41.61
N ILE A 220 -54.57 -10.42 -42.77
CA ILE A 220 -53.24 -10.89 -43.21
C ILE A 220 -52.15 -10.42 -42.23
N TYR A 221 -52.23 -9.19 -41.74
CA TYR A 221 -51.32 -8.67 -40.73
C TYR A 221 -51.43 -9.45 -39.40
N GLU A 222 -52.64 -9.70 -38.90
CA GLU A 222 -52.89 -10.46 -37.67
C GLU A 222 -52.44 -11.93 -37.78
N GLU A 223 -52.72 -12.60 -38.90
CA GLU A 223 -52.22 -13.96 -39.17
C GLU A 223 -50.69 -14.01 -39.26
N LYS A 224 -50.02 -12.94 -39.71
CA LYS A 224 -48.56 -12.90 -39.82
C LYS A 224 -47.85 -12.48 -38.54
N ALA A 225 -48.35 -11.48 -37.82
CA ALA A 225 -47.83 -11.07 -36.51
C ALA A 225 -47.89 -12.21 -35.48
N ASN A 226 -48.97 -13.01 -35.49
CA ASN A 226 -49.06 -14.22 -34.65
C ASN A 226 -48.08 -15.35 -35.05
N SER A 227 -47.45 -15.25 -36.22
CA SER A 227 -46.58 -16.28 -36.80
C SER A 227 -45.11 -15.87 -36.96
N TYR A 228 -44.78 -14.59 -36.78
CA TYR A 228 -43.43 -14.04 -36.94
C TYR A 228 -43.27 -12.80 -36.05
N THR A 229 -42.25 -12.81 -35.18
CA THR A 229 -41.96 -11.73 -34.23
C THR A 229 -40.46 -11.45 -34.16
N VAL A 230 -40.13 -10.19 -33.83
CA VAL A 230 -38.80 -9.79 -33.38
C VAL A 230 -38.83 -9.69 -31.86
N SER A 231 -37.87 -10.33 -31.19
CA SER A 231 -37.60 -10.18 -29.76
C SER A 231 -36.17 -9.69 -29.53
N SER A 232 -35.88 -9.16 -28.35
CA SER A 232 -34.54 -8.68 -27.98
C SER A 232 -34.16 -9.16 -26.58
N VAL A 233 -33.06 -9.90 -26.47
CA VAL A 233 -32.48 -10.30 -25.17
C VAL A 233 -31.49 -9.23 -24.73
N SER A 234 -31.63 -8.73 -23.51
CA SER A 234 -30.59 -7.88 -22.89
C SER A 234 -29.39 -8.76 -22.52
N ALA A 235 -28.24 -8.47 -23.13
CA ALA A 235 -27.03 -9.25 -22.98
C ALA A 235 -25.82 -8.34 -23.21
N PRO A 236 -24.97 -8.11 -22.19
CA PRO A 236 -23.78 -7.28 -22.32
C PRO A 236 -22.92 -7.68 -23.53
N SER A 237 -22.57 -6.68 -24.35
CA SER A 237 -21.78 -6.78 -25.59
C SER A 237 -20.49 -7.59 -25.44
N TRP A 238 -19.85 -7.53 -24.28
CA TRP A 238 -18.65 -8.32 -23.98
C TRP A 238 -18.91 -9.83 -23.79
N LEU A 239 -20.12 -10.20 -23.36
CA LEU A 239 -20.55 -11.61 -23.25
C LEU A 239 -20.95 -12.20 -24.60
N HIS A 240 -21.25 -11.39 -25.63
CA HIS A 240 -21.66 -11.89 -26.96
C HIS A 240 -20.67 -12.93 -27.50
N ARG A 241 -19.37 -12.70 -27.37
CA ARG A 241 -18.31 -13.66 -27.78
C ARG A 241 -18.42 -15.02 -27.06
N PHE A 242 -18.83 -15.03 -25.80
CA PHE A 242 -18.99 -16.25 -25.00
C PHE A 242 -20.33 -16.95 -25.31
N ILE A 243 -21.41 -16.17 -25.51
CA ILE A 243 -22.74 -16.65 -25.93
C ILE A 243 -22.67 -17.34 -27.31
N ILE A 244 -21.96 -16.72 -28.27
CA ILE A 244 -21.66 -17.29 -29.61
C ILE A 244 -20.78 -18.54 -29.49
N GLY A 245 -19.79 -18.51 -28.59
CA GLY A 245 -18.89 -19.61 -28.29
C GLY A 245 -17.71 -19.74 -29.26
N LYS A 246 -16.75 -20.61 -28.91
CA LYS A 246 -15.52 -20.83 -29.71
C LYS A 246 -15.90 -21.29 -31.13
N LYS A 247 -15.49 -20.52 -32.15
CA LYS A 247 -15.87 -20.71 -33.57
C LYS A 247 -17.39 -20.74 -33.83
N GLY A 248 -18.20 -20.05 -33.02
CA GLY A 248 -19.65 -20.06 -33.16
C GLY A 248 -20.33 -21.37 -32.74
N GLN A 249 -19.62 -22.29 -32.09
CA GLN A 249 -20.15 -23.63 -31.79
C GLN A 249 -21.42 -23.63 -30.92
N ASN A 250 -21.64 -22.59 -30.11
CA ASN A 250 -22.84 -22.51 -29.27
C ASN A 250 -24.03 -21.97 -30.07
N LEU A 251 -23.82 -20.86 -30.81
CA LEU A 251 -24.78 -20.33 -31.77
C LEU A 251 -25.18 -21.37 -32.84
N ALA A 252 -24.23 -22.18 -33.29
CA ALA A 252 -24.44 -23.25 -34.26
C ALA A 252 -25.35 -24.37 -33.72
N LYS A 253 -25.32 -24.68 -32.42
CA LYS A 253 -26.26 -25.66 -31.82
C LYS A 253 -27.69 -25.12 -31.79
N ILE A 254 -27.85 -23.86 -31.37
CA ILE A 254 -29.15 -23.19 -31.28
C ILE A 254 -29.78 -23.06 -32.68
N THR A 255 -29.01 -22.60 -33.67
CA THR A 255 -29.46 -22.47 -35.06
C THR A 255 -29.62 -23.82 -35.80
N GLN A 256 -28.90 -24.88 -35.42
CA GLN A 256 -29.17 -26.24 -35.90
C GLN A 256 -30.51 -26.80 -35.39
N GLN A 257 -30.91 -26.46 -34.17
CA GLN A 257 -32.22 -26.85 -33.63
C GLN A 257 -33.36 -26.02 -34.26
N MET A 258 -33.15 -24.71 -34.43
CA MET A 258 -34.16 -23.78 -34.95
C MET A 258 -33.65 -22.98 -36.17
N PRO A 259 -33.54 -23.59 -37.37
CA PRO A 259 -33.01 -22.92 -38.57
C PRO A 259 -33.93 -21.85 -39.18
N LYS A 260 -35.07 -21.55 -38.52
CA LYS A 260 -36.01 -20.48 -38.89
C LYS A 260 -35.85 -19.21 -38.06
N VAL A 261 -35.05 -19.24 -37.00
CA VAL A 261 -34.76 -18.08 -36.15
C VAL A 261 -33.45 -17.46 -36.60
N HIS A 262 -33.51 -16.22 -37.06
CA HIS A 262 -32.33 -15.38 -37.25
C HIS A 262 -31.91 -14.81 -35.90
N ILE A 263 -30.59 -14.78 -35.66
CA ILE A 263 -29.98 -14.28 -34.43
C ILE A 263 -28.90 -13.30 -34.84
N GLU A 264 -29.13 -12.03 -34.55
CA GLU A 264 -28.25 -10.93 -34.89
C GLU A 264 -27.63 -10.32 -33.62
N PHE A 265 -26.34 -10.02 -33.71
CA PHE A 265 -25.54 -9.43 -32.62
C PHE A 265 -25.04 -8.08 -33.13
N THR A 266 -25.64 -6.97 -32.68
CA THR A 266 -25.17 -5.63 -33.08
C THR A 266 -23.92 -5.25 -32.28
N GLU A 267 -22.78 -5.12 -32.97
CA GLU A 267 -21.50 -4.79 -32.34
C GLU A 267 -21.59 -3.43 -31.62
N GLY A 268 -21.45 -3.46 -30.29
CA GLY A 268 -21.47 -2.26 -29.45
C GLY A 268 -22.81 -1.94 -28.77
N GLU A 269 -23.84 -2.77 -28.95
CA GLU A 269 -25.09 -2.67 -28.18
C GLU A 269 -25.23 -3.85 -27.20
N ASP A 270 -25.74 -3.60 -25.98
CA ASP A 270 -25.93 -4.64 -24.95
C ASP A 270 -27.25 -5.42 -25.16
N LYS A 271 -27.57 -5.76 -26.41
CA LYS A 271 -28.76 -6.50 -26.83
C LYS A 271 -28.44 -7.51 -27.93
N ILE A 272 -29.25 -8.57 -28.03
CA ILE A 272 -29.22 -9.56 -29.12
C ILE A 272 -30.61 -9.60 -29.74
N THR A 273 -30.72 -9.42 -31.06
CA THR A 273 -31.99 -9.42 -31.80
C THR A 273 -32.31 -10.82 -32.33
N LEU A 274 -33.56 -11.24 -32.14
CA LEU A 274 -34.08 -12.57 -32.48
C LEU A 274 -35.29 -12.42 -33.40
N GLU A 275 -35.15 -12.74 -34.68
CA GLU A 275 -36.24 -12.64 -35.66
C GLU A 275 -36.69 -14.02 -36.14
N GLY A 276 -37.97 -14.35 -36.05
CA GLY A 276 -38.43 -15.67 -36.48
C GLY A 276 -39.84 -16.04 -36.04
N PRO A 277 -40.22 -17.33 -36.19
CA PRO A 277 -41.52 -17.81 -35.75
C PRO A 277 -41.71 -17.65 -34.24
N THR A 278 -42.86 -17.13 -33.82
CA THR A 278 -43.17 -16.78 -32.42
C THR A 278 -42.77 -17.85 -31.39
N LYS A 279 -43.14 -19.10 -31.66
CA LYS A 279 -42.83 -20.26 -30.79
C LYS A 279 -41.34 -20.63 -30.77
N ASP A 280 -40.67 -20.51 -31.92
CA ASP A 280 -39.25 -20.85 -32.05
C ASP A 280 -38.39 -19.76 -31.40
N VAL A 281 -38.75 -18.48 -31.59
CA VAL A 281 -38.12 -17.30 -30.96
C VAL A 281 -38.23 -17.35 -29.44
N GLN A 282 -39.39 -17.69 -28.87
CA GLN A 282 -39.55 -17.81 -27.41
C GLN A 282 -38.64 -18.90 -26.81
N ILE A 283 -38.46 -20.04 -27.50
CA ILE A 283 -37.57 -21.11 -27.06
C ILE A 283 -36.10 -20.67 -27.17
N VAL A 284 -35.71 -20.03 -28.28
CA VAL A 284 -34.35 -19.50 -28.48
C VAL A 284 -34.03 -18.38 -27.49
N GLN A 285 -34.99 -17.50 -27.21
CA GLN A 285 -34.91 -16.46 -26.18
C GLN A 285 -34.61 -17.07 -24.81
N GLY A 286 -35.44 -18.01 -24.34
CA GLY A 286 -35.21 -18.66 -23.04
C GLY A 286 -33.89 -19.44 -22.96
N GLN A 287 -33.42 -20.04 -24.07
CA GLN A 287 -32.09 -20.66 -24.14
C GLN A 287 -30.96 -19.63 -24.02
N ILE A 288 -31.07 -18.48 -24.71
CA ILE A 288 -30.05 -17.42 -24.67
C ILE A 288 -30.07 -16.71 -23.32
N GLU A 289 -31.24 -16.39 -22.76
CA GLU A 289 -31.40 -15.79 -21.43
C GLU A 289 -30.84 -16.69 -20.32
N ALA A 290 -31.06 -18.01 -20.39
CA ALA A 290 -30.44 -18.96 -19.46
C ALA A 290 -28.91 -18.97 -19.57
N VAL A 291 -28.37 -18.91 -20.79
CA VAL A 291 -26.91 -18.84 -21.02
C VAL A 291 -26.34 -17.48 -20.58
N VAL A 292 -27.04 -16.37 -20.79
CA VAL A 292 -26.67 -15.03 -20.31
C VAL A 292 -26.67 -15.01 -18.79
N THR A 293 -27.71 -15.52 -18.14
CA THR A 293 -27.82 -15.55 -16.67
C THR A 293 -26.72 -16.41 -16.04
N ASP A 294 -26.44 -17.59 -16.61
CA ASP A 294 -25.35 -18.45 -16.16
C ASP A 294 -23.98 -17.76 -16.34
N LEU A 295 -23.73 -17.13 -17.49
CA LEU A 295 -22.50 -16.38 -17.73
C LEU A 295 -22.33 -15.17 -16.80
N VAL A 296 -23.39 -14.38 -16.57
CA VAL A 296 -23.36 -13.23 -15.64
C VAL A 296 -23.12 -13.70 -14.20
N SER A 297 -23.66 -14.85 -13.79
CA SER A 297 -23.43 -15.40 -12.44
C SER A 297 -22.01 -15.94 -12.22
N ARG A 298 -21.29 -16.30 -13.29
CA ARG A 298 -19.96 -16.96 -13.23
C ARG A 298 -18.81 -16.12 -13.75
N MET A 299 -19.07 -15.05 -14.51
CA MET A 299 -18.05 -14.20 -15.11
C MET A 299 -18.32 -12.73 -14.85
N ASP A 300 -17.34 -12.07 -14.25
CA ASP A 300 -17.25 -10.61 -14.18
C ASP A 300 -16.19 -10.10 -15.16
N TYR A 301 -16.24 -8.81 -15.45
CA TYR A 301 -15.10 -8.10 -16.03
C TYR A 301 -14.90 -6.75 -15.34
N THR A 302 -13.63 -6.35 -15.22
CA THR A 302 -13.26 -5.04 -14.70
C THR A 302 -12.17 -4.44 -15.58
N GLU A 303 -12.25 -3.14 -15.79
CA GLU A 303 -11.18 -2.36 -16.40
C GLU A 303 -10.47 -1.52 -15.33
N ILE A 304 -9.14 -1.44 -15.41
CA ILE A 304 -8.31 -0.57 -14.56
C ILE A 304 -7.50 0.39 -15.44
N SER A 305 -7.42 1.65 -15.04
CA SER A 305 -6.59 2.66 -15.69
C SER A 305 -5.19 2.66 -15.07
N VAL A 306 -4.18 2.36 -15.88
CA VAL A 306 -2.76 2.41 -15.49
C VAL A 306 -1.95 3.01 -16.65
N ASP A 307 -1.02 3.91 -16.34
CA ASP A 307 -0.13 4.53 -17.34
C ASP A 307 0.66 3.46 -18.13
N PRO A 308 0.67 3.49 -19.48
CA PRO A 308 1.42 2.56 -20.33
C PRO A 308 2.89 2.36 -19.97
N LYS A 309 3.55 3.33 -19.32
CA LYS A 309 4.92 3.20 -18.79
C LYS A 309 5.08 2.00 -17.83
N PHE A 310 4.02 1.63 -17.12
CA PHE A 310 4.02 0.51 -16.17
C PHE A 310 3.59 -0.82 -16.80
N HIS A 311 2.89 -0.82 -17.95
CA HIS A 311 2.37 -2.04 -18.59
C HIS A 311 3.48 -3.08 -18.81
N ARG A 312 4.63 -2.65 -19.34
CA ARG A 312 5.80 -3.51 -19.57
C ARG A 312 6.41 -4.10 -18.29
N HIS A 313 6.11 -3.54 -17.12
CA HIS A 313 6.54 -4.04 -15.81
C HIS A 313 5.46 -4.90 -15.13
N LEU A 314 4.17 -4.56 -15.27
CA LEU A 314 3.04 -5.42 -14.88
C LEU A 314 3.09 -6.78 -15.59
N ILE A 315 3.41 -6.78 -16.89
CA ILE A 315 3.70 -7.97 -17.71
C ILE A 315 4.87 -8.77 -17.11
N GLY A 316 5.93 -8.08 -16.72
CA GLY A 316 7.17 -8.66 -16.22
C GLY A 316 8.05 -9.26 -17.30
N LYS A 317 9.26 -9.70 -16.93
CA LYS A 317 10.22 -10.32 -17.87
C LYS A 317 9.59 -11.56 -18.52
N GLY A 318 9.37 -11.53 -19.83
CA GLY A 318 8.77 -12.63 -20.59
C GLY A 318 7.30 -12.93 -20.25
N GLY A 319 6.57 -11.99 -19.65
CA GLY A 319 5.18 -12.22 -19.24
C GLY A 319 5.00 -13.01 -17.93
N ALA A 320 6.10 -13.32 -17.23
CA ALA A 320 6.06 -14.19 -16.05
C ALA A 320 5.18 -13.65 -14.90
N ASN A 321 5.07 -12.33 -14.74
CA ASN A 321 4.28 -11.74 -13.66
C ASN A 321 2.78 -11.74 -13.99
N ILE A 322 2.41 -11.33 -15.20
CA ILE A 322 1.01 -11.37 -15.64
C ILE A 322 0.49 -12.80 -15.79
N ASN A 323 1.34 -13.75 -16.23
CA ASN A 323 0.99 -15.17 -16.27
C ASN A 323 0.81 -15.77 -14.86
N ARG A 324 1.61 -15.36 -13.86
CA ARG A 324 1.38 -15.77 -12.46
C ARG A 324 0.01 -15.33 -11.97
N ILE A 325 -0.35 -14.06 -12.16
CA ILE A 325 -1.64 -13.49 -11.77
C ILE A 325 -2.80 -14.23 -12.48
N LYS A 326 -2.62 -14.49 -13.79
CA LYS A 326 -3.55 -15.24 -14.64
C LYS A 326 -3.77 -16.69 -14.18
N GLU A 327 -2.72 -17.40 -13.79
CA GLU A 327 -2.79 -18.80 -13.35
C GLU A 327 -3.29 -18.93 -11.91
N HIS A 328 -2.90 -18.02 -11.02
CA HIS A 328 -3.25 -18.07 -9.60
C HIS A 328 -4.74 -17.72 -9.37
N HIS A 329 -5.20 -16.61 -9.94
CA HIS A 329 -6.59 -16.13 -9.82
C HIS A 329 -7.51 -16.66 -10.91
N LYS A 330 -7.02 -17.49 -11.83
CA LYS A 330 -7.71 -18.07 -13.01
C LYS A 330 -8.29 -17.07 -14.02
N VAL A 331 -8.15 -15.77 -13.80
CA VAL A 331 -8.60 -14.70 -14.69
C VAL A 331 -7.84 -14.64 -16.01
N SER A 332 -8.43 -14.00 -17.01
CA SER A 332 -7.80 -13.60 -18.26
C SER A 332 -7.57 -12.08 -18.28
N VAL A 333 -6.35 -11.66 -17.96
CA VAL A 333 -5.95 -10.24 -18.12
C VAL A 333 -5.51 -9.96 -19.56
N ARG A 334 -6.02 -8.89 -20.15
CA ARG A 334 -5.57 -8.31 -21.42
C ARG A 334 -5.01 -6.91 -21.18
N ILE A 335 -3.74 -6.74 -21.50
CA ILE A 335 -3.04 -5.44 -21.50
C ILE A 335 -2.92 -5.03 -22.98
N PRO A 336 -3.29 -3.79 -23.37
CA PRO A 336 -3.11 -3.31 -24.73
C PRO A 336 -1.62 -3.25 -25.08
N PRO A 337 -1.22 -3.49 -26.34
CA PRO A 337 0.18 -3.41 -26.76
C PRO A 337 0.67 -1.96 -26.77
N ASP A 338 1.95 -1.70 -26.47
CA ASP A 338 2.60 -0.37 -26.41
C ASP A 338 2.34 0.57 -27.61
N ASN A 339 1.85 0.06 -28.74
CA ASN A 339 1.45 0.83 -29.93
C ASN A 339 0.06 1.48 -29.81
N GLU A 340 -0.85 0.90 -29.03
CA GLU A 340 -2.16 1.45 -28.71
C GLU A 340 -2.05 2.25 -27.41
N LYS A 341 -2.24 3.57 -27.46
CA LYS A 341 -2.10 4.48 -26.32
C LYS A 341 -3.31 4.42 -25.36
N SER A 342 -3.78 3.22 -25.03
CA SER A 342 -4.83 3.00 -24.06
C SER A 342 -4.23 2.76 -22.68
N ASN A 343 -4.74 3.46 -21.67
CA ASN A 343 -4.39 3.22 -20.27
C ASN A 343 -5.18 2.03 -19.67
N LEU A 344 -6.18 1.51 -20.40
CA LEU A 344 -7.15 0.55 -19.87
C LEU A 344 -6.65 -0.89 -20.01
N ILE A 345 -6.43 -1.54 -18.87
CA ILE A 345 -6.17 -2.98 -18.76
C ILE A 345 -7.48 -3.67 -18.40
N ARG A 346 -7.87 -4.71 -19.16
CA ARG A 346 -9.14 -5.43 -18.98
C ARG A 346 -8.90 -6.79 -18.34
N ILE A 347 -9.65 -7.09 -17.29
CA ILE A 347 -9.59 -8.35 -16.53
C ILE A 347 -10.94 -9.04 -16.72
N GLU A 348 -10.94 -10.31 -17.15
CA GLU A 348 -12.15 -11.12 -17.44
C GLU A 348 -12.05 -12.46 -16.69
N GLY A 349 -13.02 -12.89 -15.88
CA GLY A 349 -12.94 -14.17 -15.16
C GLY A 349 -13.96 -14.36 -14.03
N ASP A 350 -13.71 -15.33 -13.14
CA ASP A 350 -14.56 -15.55 -11.95
C ASP A 350 -14.60 -14.28 -11.07
N PRO A 351 -15.76 -13.82 -10.55
CA PRO A 351 -15.89 -12.52 -9.87
C PRO A 351 -14.88 -12.27 -8.73
N GLN A 352 -14.65 -13.28 -7.88
CA GLN A 352 -13.66 -13.21 -6.80
C GLN A 352 -12.23 -13.04 -7.37
N GLY A 353 -11.86 -13.84 -8.37
CA GLY A 353 -10.55 -13.76 -9.01
C GLY A 353 -10.33 -12.45 -9.76
N VAL A 354 -11.39 -11.87 -10.37
CA VAL A 354 -11.34 -10.53 -10.99
C VAL A 354 -11.08 -9.47 -9.94
N GLN A 355 -11.74 -9.53 -8.80
CA GLN A 355 -11.57 -8.57 -7.70
C GLN A 355 -10.18 -8.68 -7.04
N GLU A 356 -9.66 -9.91 -6.84
CA GLU A 356 -8.31 -10.14 -6.30
C GLU A 356 -7.21 -9.75 -7.29
N ALA A 357 -7.33 -10.12 -8.57
CA ALA A 357 -6.38 -9.72 -9.61
C ALA A 357 -6.40 -8.20 -9.87
N LYS A 358 -7.57 -7.55 -9.79
CA LYS A 358 -7.70 -6.08 -9.81
C LYS A 358 -6.89 -5.47 -8.67
N LYS A 359 -7.03 -6.00 -7.45
CA LYS A 359 -6.31 -5.52 -6.27
C LYS A 359 -4.80 -5.73 -6.41
N GLU A 360 -4.34 -6.93 -6.80
CA GLU A 360 -2.90 -7.21 -6.98
C GLU A 360 -2.27 -6.33 -8.07
N LEU A 361 -2.95 -6.14 -9.23
CA LEU A 361 -2.46 -5.29 -10.31
C LEU A 361 -2.43 -3.80 -9.93
N LEU A 362 -3.46 -3.31 -9.22
CA LEU A 362 -3.53 -1.93 -8.76
C LEU A 362 -2.53 -1.64 -7.64
N GLU A 363 -2.30 -2.58 -6.73
CA GLU A 363 -1.25 -2.46 -5.71
C GLU A 363 0.14 -2.48 -6.35
N LEU A 364 0.39 -3.35 -7.34
CA LEU A 364 1.66 -3.38 -8.08
C LEU A 364 1.88 -2.08 -8.86
N ALA A 365 0.84 -1.55 -9.51
CA ALA A 365 0.89 -0.26 -10.19
C ALA A 365 1.18 0.89 -9.22
N SER A 366 0.47 0.97 -8.09
CA SER A 366 0.68 2.01 -7.07
C SER A 366 2.07 1.93 -6.44
N ARG A 367 2.59 0.73 -6.20
CA ARG A 367 3.96 0.51 -5.72
C ARG A 367 5.01 1.05 -6.71
N MET A 368 4.75 0.93 -8.01
CA MET A 368 5.61 1.49 -9.06
C MET A 368 5.38 2.98 -9.33
N GLU A 369 4.18 3.51 -9.12
CA GLU A 369 3.90 4.95 -9.21
C GLU A 369 4.61 5.75 -8.10
N ASN A 370 4.84 5.10 -6.96
CA ASN A 370 5.68 5.62 -5.89
C ASN A 370 7.19 5.62 -6.22
N GLU A 371 7.65 4.95 -7.29
CA GLU A 371 9.00 5.11 -7.82
C GLU A 371 9.18 6.46 -8.54
N ARG A 372 9.74 7.45 -7.85
CA ARG A 372 10.16 8.70 -8.49
C ARG A 372 11.60 8.55 -8.99
N THR A 373 11.82 8.89 -10.27
CA THR A 373 13.16 9.21 -10.76
C THR A 373 13.44 10.68 -10.44
N LYS A 374 14.56 10.97 -9.79
CA LYS A 374 15.03 12.32 -9.43
C LYS A 374 16.46 12.48 -9.92
N ASP A 375 16.66 13.39 -10.85
CA ASP A 375 17.98 13.70 -11.40
C ASP A 375 18.75 14.65 -10.45
N MET A 376 20.03 14.37 -10.26
CA MET A 376 20.92 15.13 -9.39
C MET A 376 22.21 15.47 -10.13
N ILE A 377 22.52 16.76 -10.20
CA ILE A 377 23.74 17.25 -10.84
C ILE A 377 24.91 17.09 -9.87
N ILE A 378 25.94 16.36 -10.30
CA ILE A 378 27.23 16.18 -9.62
C ILE A 378 28.32 16.26 -10.69
N GLU A 379 29.31 17.14 -10.50
CA GLU A 379 30.43 17.23 -11.46
C GLU A 379 31.16 15.88 -11.62
N GLN A 380 31.45 15.50 -12.86
CA GLN A 380 32.09 14.22 -13.24
C GLN A 380 33.37 13.92 -12.44
N ARG A 381 34.11 14.97 -12.03
CA ARG A 381 35.32 14.86 -11.19
C ARG A 381 35.09 14.14 -9.85
N PHE A 382 33.88 14.22 -9.28
CA PHE A 382 33.53 13.57 -8.02
C PHE A 382 32.95 12.17 -8.19
N HIS A 383 32.45 11.78 -9.38
CA HIS A 383 31.81 10.47 -9.61
C HIS A 383 32.72 9.31 -9.16
N ARG A 384 34.00 9.34 -9.54
CA ARG A 384 34.97 8.29 -9.14
C ARG A 384 35.25 8.26 -7.63
N ALA A 385 35.12 9.38 -6.93
CA ALA A 385 35.32 9.50 -5.48
C ALA A 385 34.07 9.07 -4.68
N ILE A 386 32.88 9.24 -5.25
CA ILE A 386 31.59 8.80 -4.71
C ILE A 386 31.42 7.28 -4.91
N ILE A 387 31.78 6.75 -6.08
CA ILE A 387 31.79 5.31 -6.38
C ILE A 387 32.84 4.60 -5.51
N GLY A 388 34.06 5.13 -5.45
CA GLY A 388 35.18 4.51 -4.74
C GLY A 388 35.86 3.39 -5.53
N GLN A 389 37.02 2.91 -5.04
CA GLN A 389 37.98 2.13 -5.84
C GLN A 389 37.47 0.79 -6.39
N LYS A 390 36.41 0.22 -5.80
CA LYS A 390 35.68 -0.96 -6.29
C LYS A 390 34.15 -0.81 -6.16
N GLY A 391 33.63 0.42 -6.24
CA GLY A 391 32.22 0.69 -5.94
C GLY A 391 31.87 0.67 -4.45
N GLU A 392 32.87 0.56 -3.56
CA GLU A 392 32.72 0.39 -2.10
C GLU A 392 31.86 1.46 -1.42
N LYS A 393 32.02 2.74 -1.79
CA LYS A 393 31.22 3.83 -1.21
C LYS A 393 29.80 3.88 -1.76
N VAL A 394 29.61 3.59 -3.05
CA VAL A 394 28.26 3.40 -3.62
C VAL A 394 27.59 2.15 -3.06
N LYS A 395 28.36 1.11 -2.71
CA LYS A 395 27.85 -0.04 -1.99
C LYS A 395 27.41 0.35 -0.57
N GLU A 396 28.20 1.13 0.17
CA GLU A 396 27.78 1.65 1.49
C GLU A 396 26.48 2.49 1.41
N ILE A 397 26.31 3.29 0.36
CA ILE A 397 25.06 4.04 0.12
C ILE A 397 23.91 3.08 -0.21
N ARG A 398 24.13 2.05 -1.04
CA ARG A 398 23.13 1.05 -1.43
C ARG A 398 22.76 0.09 -0.29
N ASP A 399 23.71 -0.24 0.58
CA ASP A 399 23.50 -1.04 1.80
C ASP A 399 22.70 -0.23 2.84
N LYS A 400 22.66 1.12 2.74
CA LYS A 400 21.83 2.04 3.55
C LYS A 400 20.47 2.40 2.92
N PHE A 401 20.38 2.41 1.59
CA PHE A 401 19.18 2.73 0.82
C PHE A 401 18.94 1.64 -0.25
N PRO A 402 18.56 0.41 0.15
CA PRO A 402 18.49 -0.74 -0.76
C PRO A 402 17.43 -0.59 -1.86
N GLU A 403 16.41 0.25 -1.62
CA GLU A 403 15.33 0.55 -2.57
C GLU A 403 15.69 1.68 -3.55
N VAL A 404 16.88 2.30 -3.43
CA VAL A 404 17.34 3.36 -4.33
C VAL A 404 18.38 2.84 -5.32
N ILE A 405 18.00 2.82 -6.60
CA ILE A 405 18.89 2.56 -7.73
C ILE A 405 19.58 3.87 -8.10
N ILE A 406 20.91 3.91 -7.95
CA ILE A 406 21.76 5.04 -8.32
C ILE A 406 22.40 4.75 -9.68
N ASN A 407 21.97 5.46 -10.71
CA ASN A 407 22.51 5.35 -12.07
C ASN A 407 23.51 6.49 -12.33
N PHE A 408 24.79 6.16 -12.40
CA PHE A 408 25.82 7.09 -12.85
C PHE A 408 25.92 7.07 -14.38
N PRO A 409 26.09 8.22 -15.04
CA PRO A 409 26.25 8.26 -16.49
C PRO A 409 27.56 7.62 -16.93
N ASP A 410 27.61 7.11 -18.15
CA ASP A 410 28.82 6.47 -18.68
C ASP A 410 29.97 7.51 -18.74
N PRO A 411 31.20 7.16 -18.31
CA PRO A 411 32.34 8.08 -18.32
C PRO A 411 32.65 8.66 -19.71
N THR A 412 32.25 8.00 -20.80
CA THR A 412 32.38 8.52 -22.17
C THR A 412 31.44 9.68 -22.48
N GLN A 413 30.27 9.75 -21.85
CA GLN A 413 29.24 10.76 -22.17
C GLN A 413 29.49 12.13 -21.53
N LYS A 414 30.39 12.25 -20.55
CA LYS A 414 30.70 13.50 -19.81
C LYS A 414 29.46 14.23 -19.24
N SER A 415 28.41 13.48 -18.90
CA SER A 415 27.24 14.05 -18.22
C SER A 415 27.52 14.19 -16.73
N ASP A 416 27.10 15.31 -16.15
CA ASP A 416 27.11 15.54 -14.70
C ASP A 416 25.81 15.03 -14.02
N ILE A 417 24.87 14.46 -14.79
CA ILE A 417 23.55 14.05 -14.28
C ILE A 417 23.62 12.61 -13.75
N VAL A 418 23.52 12.44 -12.43
CA VAL A 418 23.33 11.15 -11.75
C VAL A 418 21.85 10.97 -11.46
N GLN A 419 21.26 9.85 -11.88
CA GLN A 419 19.83 9.60 -11.70
C GLN A 419 19.58 8.72 -10.48
N LEU A 420 18.67 9.13 -9.59
CA LEU A 420 18.20 8.34 -8.47
C LEU A 420 16.79 7.83 -8.77
N ARG A 421 16.55 6.52 -8.74
CA ARG A 421 15.21 5.93 -8.86
C ARG A 421 14.89 5.07 -7.65
N GLY A 422 13.70 5.24 -7.10
CA GLY A 422 13.19 4.47 -5.97
C GLY A 422 12.01 5.19 -5.30
N PRO A 423 11.58 4.74 -4.11
CA PRO A 423 10.50 5.39 -3.36
C PRO A 423 10.80 6.87 -3.11
N ARG A 424 9.80 7.75 -3.29
CA ARG A 424 9.95 9.21 -3.11
C ARG A 424 10.67 9.60 -1.82
N THR A 425 10.35 8.94 -0.70
CA THR A 425 10.93 9.18 0.62
C THR A 425 12.39 8.74 0.73
N GLU A 426 12.73 7.56 0.20
CA GLU A 426 14.08 7.01 0.14
C GLU A 426 14.98 7.83 -0.79
N VAL A 427 14.50 8.17 -2.00
CA VAL A 427 15.21 9.00 -2.97
C VAL A 427 15.51 10.38 -2.41
N GLU A 428 14.60 10.99 -1.64
CA GLU A 428 14.83 12.28 -0.98
C GLU A 428 15.93 12.19 0.10
N LYS A 429 15.93 11.14 0.93
CA LYS A 429 17.00 10.88 1.91
C LYS A 429 18.35 10.66 1.22
N CYS A 430 18.39 9.81 0.19
CA CYS A 430 19.58 9.52 -0.59
C CYS A 430 20.11 10.77 -1.32
N THR A 431 19.22 11.60 -1.88
CA THR A 431 19.59 12.91 -2.46
C THR A 431 20.29 13.77 -1.42
N LYS A 432 19.70 13.96 -0.23
CA LYS A 432 20.29 14.78 0.85
C LYS A 432 21.61 14.20 1.36
N PHE A 433 21.73 12.87 1.46
CA PHE A 433 22.96 12.20 1.87
C PHE A 433 24.09 12.41 0.84
N MET A 434 23.80 12.20 -0.45
CA MET A 434 24.77 12.42 -1.53
C MET A 434 25.11 13.90 -1.71
N GLN A 435 24.15 14.83 -1.58
CA GLN A 435 24.42 16.27 -1.59
C GLN A 435 25.36 16.68 -0.45
N LYS A 436 25.17 16.15 0.77
CA LYS A 436 26.09 16.40 1.89
C LYS A 436 27.50 15.84 1.61
N MET A 437 27.57 14.63 1.08
CA MET A 437 28.83 13.97 0.67
C MET A 437 29.56 14.76 -0.43
N VAL A 438 28.82 15.29 -1.41
CA VAL A 438 29.35 16.15 -2.49
C VAL A 438 29.82 17.49 -1.94
N ALA A 439 29.04 18.15 -1.07
CA ALA A 439 29.43 19.42 -0.46
C ALA A 439 30.73 19.30 0.34
N GLU A 440 30.87 18.23 1.13
CA GLU A 440 32.11 17.93 1.85
C GLU A 440 33.28 17.64 0.88
N MET A 441 33.07 16.90 -0.22
CA MET A 441 34.10 16.70 -1.23
C MET A 441 34.50 18.00 -1.94
N VAL A 442 33.54 18.89 -2.24
CA VAL A 442 33.79 20.21 -2.84
C VAL A 442 34.63 21.07 -1.88
N GLU A 443 34.23 21.18 -0.61
CA GLU A 443 34.93 21.96 0.41
C GLU A 443 36.38 21.49 0.66
N ASN A 444 36.61 20.17 0.60
CA ASN A 444 37.94 19.57 0.70
C ASN A 444 38.77 19.63 -0.61
N SER A 445 38.17 20.05 -1.74
CA SER A 445 38.82 20.08 -3.07
C SER A 445 39.33 21.46 -3.52
N PHE A 446 39.22 22.47 -2.66
CA PHE A 446 39.61 23.84 -3.00
C PHE A 446 41.12 23.93 -3.30
N SER A 447 41.45 24.40 -4.51
CA SER A 447 42.82 24.51 -5.00
C SER A 447 43.25 25.96 -5.18
N VAL A 448 44.51 26.26 -4.83
CA VAL A 448 45.12 27.58 -4.94
C VAL A 448 46.51 27.44 -5.56
N SER A 449 46.74 28.16 -6.64
CA SER A 449 48.07 28.25 -7.28
C SER A 449 48.89 29.39 -6.66
N VAL A 450 50.21 29.16 -6.51
CA VAL A 450 51.15 30.12 -5.93
C VAL A 450 52.37 30.29 -6.86
N PRO A 451 52.65 31.52 -7.36
CA PRO A 451 53.81 31.80 -8.22
C PRO A 451 55.09 31.95 -7.40
N ILE A 452 56.10 31.13 -7.68
CA ILE A 452 57.34 30.98 -6.90
C ILE A 452 58.50 30.72 -7.87
N PHE A 453 59.53 31.56 -7.84
CA PHE A 453 60.68 31.44 -8.76
C PHE A 453 61.43 30.11 -8.60
N LYS A 454 61.86 29.52 -9.73
CA LYS A 454 62.49 28.19 -9.82
C LYS A 454 63.71 28.00 -8.89
N GLN A 455 64.42 29.07 -8.55
CA GLN A 455 65.59 29.03 -7.66
C GLN A 455 65.23 28.62 -6.21
N PHE A 456 64.06 29.04 -5.71
CA PHE A 456 63.64 28.78 -4.32
C PHE A 456 62.95 27.43 -4.11
N HIS A 457 62.58 26.72 -5.19
CA HIS A 457 61.89 25.42 -5.12
C HIS A 457 62.67 24.41 -4.26
N LYS A 458 64.00 24.37 -4.39
CA LYS A 458 64.88 23.48 -3.62
C LYS A 458 64.82 23.74 -2.11
N ASN A 459 64.67 25.00 -1.69
CA ASN A 459 64.65 25.38 -0.28
C ASN A 459 63.24 25.20 0.34
N ILE A 460 62.18 25.41 -0.45
CA ILE A 460 60.80 25.15 -0.06
C ILE A 460 60.55 23.65 0.11
N ILE A 461 61.15 22.80 -0.73
CA ILE A 461 61.21 21.34 -0.53
C ILE A 461 62.02 21.02 0.73
N GLY A 462 63.22 21.60 0.84
CA GLY A 462 64.17 21.38 1.93
C GLY A 462 64.94 20.07 1.81
N LYS A 463 66.00 19.91 2.62
CA LYS A 463 66.84 18.70 2.62
C LYS A 463 65.97 17.45 2.88
N GLY A 464 65.98 16.50 1.94
CA GLY A 464 65.16 15.27 2.01
C GLY A 464 63.62 15.47 1.91
N GLY A 465 63.17 16.64 1.46
CA GLY A 465 61.74 17.00 1.43
C GLY A 465 61.15 17.29 2.81
N ALA A 466 61.97 17.48 3.85
CA ALA A 466 61.51 17.63 5.22
C ALA A 466 60.65 18.88 5.44
N ASN A 467 60.99 20.01 4.80
CA ASN A 467 60.26 21.27 4.98
C ASN A 467 58.85 21.17 4.36
N ILE A 468 58.75 20.68 3.12
CA ILE A 468 57.45 20.51 2.46
C ILE A 468 56.59 19.38 3.05
N LYS A 469 57.21 18.33 3.63
CA LYS A 469 56.50 17.35 4.46
C LYS A 469 55.89 18.04 5.69
N LYS A 470 56.69 18.82 6.43
CA LYS A 470 56.23 19.56 7.62
C LYS A 470 55.09 20.53 7.30
N ILE A 471 55.16 21.28 6.19
CA ILE A 471 54.05 22.16 5.76
C ILE A 471 52.81 21.34 5.36
N ARG A 472 52.97 20.25 4.61
CA ARG A 472 51.88 19.33 4.20
C ARG A 472 51.19 18.69 5.41
N GLU A 473 51.96 18.34 6.44
CA GLU A 473 51.49 17.69 7.68
C GLU A 473 50.80 18.69 8.61
N GLU A 474 51.42 19.83 8.91
CA GLU A 474 50.82 20.87 9.77
C GLU A 474 49.57 21.51 9.14
N THR A 475 49.54 21.70 7.83
CA THR A 475 48.36 22.28 7.14
C THR A 475 47.36 21.23 6.64
N ASN A 476 47.70 19.95 6.62
CA ASN A 476 46.87 18.89 6.02
C ASN A 476 46.45 19.22 4.55
N THR A 477 47.36 19.76 3.74
CA THR A 477 47.11 20.10 2.32
C THR A 477 47.99 19.33 1.35
N LYS A 478 47.44 18.94 0.20
CA LYS A 478 48.18 18.33 -0.91
C LYS A 478 48.86 19.44 -1.72
N ILE A 479 50.11 19.71 -1.40
CA ILE A 479 50.98 20.61 -2.16
C ILE A 479 51.66 19.80 -3.27
N ASP A 480 51.30 20.04 -4.52
CA ASP A 480 51.90 19.45 -5.71
C ASP A 480 52.86 20.44 -6.37
N LEU A 481 54.08 19.98 -6.64
CA LEU A 481 55.14 20.76 -7.30
C LEU A 481 55.33 20.28 -8.74
N PRO A 482 55.69 21.19 -9.67
CA PRO A 482 56.09 20.80 -11.01
C PRO A 482 57.42 20.02 -11.01
N ALA A 483 57.61 19.15 -12.00
CA ALA A 483 58.85 18.41 -12.19
C ALA A 483 60.02 19.34 -12.59
N GLU A 484 61.25 18.99 -12.20
CA GLU A 484 62.44 19.86 -12.35
C GLU A 484 62.75 20.27 -13.81
N ASN A 485 62.33 19.45 -14.78
CA ASN A 485 62.45 19.72 -16.22
C ASN A 485 61.37 20.66 -16.78
N SER A 486 60.35 21.01 -16.01
CA SER A 486 59.31 21.97 -16.40
C SER A 486 59.75 23.41 -16.10
N ASN A 487 59.26 24.35 -16.90
CA ASN A 487 59.47 25.79 -16.71
C ASN A 487 58.26 26.48 -16.03
N SER A 488 57.34 25.70 -15.45
CA SER A 488 56.23 26.25 -14.68
C SER A 488 56.68 26.70 -13.28
N GLU A 489 56.52 27.99 -13.00
CA GLU A 489 56.84 28.59 -11.68
C GLU A 489 55.67 28.53 -10.69
N MET A 490 54.72 27.61 -10.92
CA MET A 490 53.45 27.55 -10.19
C MET A 490 53.36 26.27 -9.36
N ILE A 491 53.27 26.41 -8.03
CA ILE A 491 52.93 25.32 -7.11
C ILE A 491 51.42 25.31 -6.89
N VAL A 492 50.80 24.12 -6.90
CA VAL A 492 49.35 23.96 -6.68
C VAL A 492 49.11 23.35 -5.30
N ILE A 493 48.33 24.03 -4.47
CA ILE A 493 47.95 23.58 -3.12
C ILE A 493 46.47 23.19 -3.16
N THR A 494 46.13 21.96 -2.78
CA THR A 494 44.74 21.45 -2.78
C THR A 494 44.34 20.93 -1.39
N GLY A 495 43.13 21.27 -0.92
CA GLY A 495 42.64 20.89 0.40
C GLY A 495 41.47 21.78 0.86
N LYS A 496 41.27 21.90 2.17
CA LYS A 496 40.30 22.85 2.74
C LYS A 496 40.74 24.31 2.53
N LYS A 497 39.79 25.22 2.28
CA LYS A 497 40.07 26.63 1.98
C LYS A 497 41.04 27.32 2.95
N ALA A 498 40.71 27.34 4.24
CA ALA A 498 41.54 27.97 5.28
C ALA A 498 42.96 27.35 5.34
N ASN A 499 43.06 26.04 5.13
CA ASN A 499 44.31 25.31 5.16
C ASN A 499 45.19 25.63 3.93
N CYS A 500 44.59 25.76 2.74
CA CYS A 500 45.27 26.17 1.50
C CYS A 500 45.79 27.61 1.60
N GLU A 501 45.02 28.51 2.22
CA GLU A 501 45.43 29.90 2.48
C GLU A 501 46.59 29.96 3.50
N ALA A 502 46.53 29.17 4.58
CA ALA A 502 47.64 29.04 5.53
C ALA A 502 48.92 28.48 4.88
N ALA A 503 48.81 27.42 4.07
CA ALA A 503 49.93 26.83 3.35
C ALA A 503 50.55 27.82 2.33
N LYS A 504 49.71 28.54 1.56
CA LYS A 504 50.14 29.59 0.63
C LYS A 504 50.94 30.69 1.35
N ASN A 505 50.42 31.23 2.45
CA ASN A 505 51.06 32.30 3.19
C ASN A 505 52.44 31.87 3.73
N ARG A 506 52.56 30.63 4.20
CA ARG A 506 53.81 30.07 4.73
C ARG A 506 54.87 29.84 3.65
N ILE A 507 54.47 29.39 2.46
CA ILE A 507 55.41 29.22 1.33
C ILE A 507 55.87 30.59 0.80
N LEU A 508 54.98 31.59 0.75
CA LEU A 508 55.32 32.96 0.37
C LEU A 508 56.24 33.67 1.40
N ALA A 509 56.17 33.31 2.69
CA ALA A 509 57.10 33.80 3.71
C ALA A 509 58.53 33.29 3.44
N ILE A 510 58.70 31.97 3.25
CA ILE A 510 59.99 31.33 2.95
C ILE A 510 60.63 31.93 1.68
N GLN A 511 59.83 32.27 0.66
CA GLN A 511 60.33 32.93 -0.55
C GLN A 511 60.86 34.35 -0.29
N LYS A 512 60.27 35.11 0.65
CA LYS A 512 60.74 36.45 1.02
C LYS A 512 62.01 36.42 1.86
N GLU A 513 62.10 35.51 2.82
CA GLU A 513 63.29 35.34 3.69
C GLU A 513 64.55 35.06 2.85
N LEU A 514 64.44 34.16 1.87
CA LEU A 514 65.56 33.73 1.04
C LEU A 514 66.00 34.74 -0.03
N ALA A 515 65.21 35.79 -0.28
CA ALA A 515 65.54 36.83 -1.26
C ALA A 515 66.49 37.92 -0.71
N ASN A 516 66.67 37.98 0.62
CA ASN A 516 67.34 39.10 1.31
C ASN A 516 68.81 38.80 1.71
N ILE A 517 69.40 37.73 1.21
CA ILE A 517 70.74 37.24 1.63
C ILE A 517 71.85 37.89 0.78
N THR A 518 72.89 38.37 1.44
CA THR A 518 74.06 39.07 0.87
C THR A 518 75.38 38.54 1.47
N GLU A 519 76.49 38.80 0.79
CA GLU A 519 77.83 38.33 1.18
C GLU A 519 78.80 39.52 1.32
N LEU A 520 79.62 39.55 2.38
CA LEU A 520 80.49 40.68 2.70
C LEU A 520 81.76 40.19 3.44
N GLU A 521 82.91 40.81 3.16
CA GLU A 521 84.22 40.41 3.72
C GLU A 521 84.70 41.35 4.85
N VAL A 522 85.50 40.79 5.77
CA VAL A 522 86.05 41.48 6.96
C VAL A 522 87.48 40.99 7.20
N SER A 523 88.44 41.90 7.40
CA SER A 523 89.81 41.54 7.75
C SER A 523 90.00 41.47 9.27
N ILE A 524 90.51 40.35 9.78
CA ILE A 524 90.77 40.11 11.21
C ILE A 524 92.13 39.40 11.35
N PRO A 525 93.09 39.89 12.17
CA PRO A 525 94.42 39.29 12.28
C PRO A 525 94.41 37.81 12.70
N SER A 526 95.08 36.98 11.91
CA SER A 526 95.22 35.52 12.05
C SER A 526 95.65 35.03 13.44
N LYS A 527 96.40 35.82 14.21
CA LYS A 527 96.76 35.52 15.62
C LYS A 527 95.54 35.39 16.54
N LEU A 528 94.42 36.02 16.21
CA LEU A 528 93.18 35.99 16.99
C LEU A 528 92.18 34.92 16.53
N HIS A 529 92.37 34.31 15.35
CA HIS A 529 91.41 33.36 14.77
C HIS A 529 91.09 32.19 15.73
N ASN A 530 92.11 31.54 16.31
CA ASN A 530 91.92 30.45 17.27
C ASN A 530 91.15 30.89 18.54
N SER A 531 91.37 32.14 19.00
CA SER A 531 90.66 32.72 20.15
C SER A 531 89.19 33.05 19.85
N LEU A 532 88.92 33.57 18.64
CA LEU A 532 87.58 33.93 18.17
C LEU A 532 86.74 32.70 17.79
N ILE A 533 87.35 31.67 17.20
CA ILE A 533 86.72 30.38 16.90
C ILE A 533 86.42 29.63 18.22
N GLY A 534 87.40 29.59 19.12
CA GLY A 534 87.31 28.93 20.43
C GLY A 534 87.23 27.41 20.36
N SER A 535 87.22 26.74 21.52
CA SER A 535 87.31 25.27 21.60
C SER A 535 86.21 24.55 20.79
N LYS A 536 86.62 23.96 19.65
CA LYS A 536 85.77 23.30 18.63
C LYS A 536 84.74 24.22 17.94
N GLY A 537 85.07 25.49 17.73
CA GLY A 537 84.23 26.43 16.98
C GLY A 537 82.95 26.83 17.71
N ARG A 538 82.99 26.87 19.05
CA ARG A 538 81.80 27.12 19.86
C ARG A 538 81.45 28.60 19.97
N PHE A 539 82.46 29.48 19.95
CA PHE A 539 82.27 30.92 20.12
C PHE A 539 81.80 31.56 18.80
N VAL A 540 82.37 31.14 17.67
CA VAL A 540 81.81 31.46 16.33
C VAL A 540 80.38 30.94 16.18
N ARG A 541 80.04 29.74 16.66
CA ARG A 541 78.63 29.28 16.64
C ARG A 541 77.71 30.20 17.45
N SER A 542 78.15 30.68 18.62
CA SER A 542 77.41 31.68 19.40
C SER A 542 77.11 32.92 18.56
N ILE A 543 78.11 33.52 17.93
CA ILE A 543 77.93 34.71 17.07
C ILE A 543 77.03 34.40 15.85
N MET A 544 77.16 33.22 15.23
CA MET A 544 76.27 32.78 14.15
C MET A 544 74.81 32.62 14.60
N GLU A 545 74.58 32.19 15.84
CA GLU A 545 73.26 31.92 16.43
C GLU A 545 72.61 33.20 16.96
N GLU A 546 73.38 34.07 17.63
CA GLU A 546 72.99 35.40 18.12
C GLU A 546 72.70 36.40 16.97
N CYS A 547 73.42 36.31 15.86
CA CYS A 547 73.16 37.14 14.66
C CYS A 547 72.12 36.55 13.70
N GLY A 548 71.32 35.54 14.07
CA GLY A 548 70.18 35.09 13.26
C GLY A 548 70.47 34.03 12.19
N GLY A 549 71.62 33.36 12.24
CA GLY A 549 71.98 32.27 11.32
C GLY A 549 73.01 32.64 10.25
N VAL A 550 73.68 33.80 10.40
CA VAL A 550 74.75 34.27 9.50
C VAL A 550 75.86 33.23 9.39
N HIS A 551 76.23 32.86 8.16
CA HIS A 551 77.34 31.95 7.89
C HIS A 551 78.67 32.71 7.78
N ILE A 552 79.47 32.62 8.85
CA ILE A 552 80.84 33.16 8.92
C ILE A 552 81.82 32.05 8.52
N HIS A 553 82.64 32.27 7.49
CA HIS A 553 83.64 31.31 7.01
C HIS A 553 85.05 31.92 7.08
N PHE A 554 85.89 31.28 7.91
CA PHE A 554 87.30 31.59 8.11
C PHE A 554 88.16 30.77 7.13
N PRO A 555 89.25 31.33 6.58
CA PRO A 555 90.16 30.62 5.69
C PRO A 555 90.93 29.52 6.43
N THR A 556 91.47 28.55 5.68
CA THR A 556 92.22 27.41 6.22
C THR A 556 93.48 27.80 6.98
N GLU A 557 93.77 27.06 8.07
CA GLU A 557 94.97 27.29 8.88
C GLU A 557 96.25 27.18 8.04
N GLY A 558 97.15 28.15 8.20
CA GLY A 558 98.39 28.26 7.42
C GLY A 558 98.31 29.09 6.14
N SER A 559 97.12 29.51 5.68
CA SER A 559 96.99 30.30 4.44
C SER A 559 97.52 31.74 4.53
N GLY A 560 97.74 32.28 5.73
CA GLY A 560 98.28 33.65 5.92
C GLY A 560 97.33 34.79 5.50
N ILE A 561 96.07 34.49 5.20
CA ILE A 561 95.05 35.43 4.75
C ILE A 561 94.19 35.82 5.95
N ASP A 562 94.14 37.11 6.26
CA ASP A 562 93.35 37.67 7.38
C ASP A 562 91.87 37.91 7.01
N ALA A 563 91.46 37.68 5.76
CA ALA A 563 90.10 37.91 5.27
C ALA A 563 89.12 36.78 5.68
N VAL A 564 88.03 37.16 6.35
CA VAL A 564 86.92 36.31 6.78
C VAL A 564 85.66 36.72 5.99
N THR A 565 84.90 35.74 5.49
CA THR A 565 83.70 35.98 4.69
C THR A 565 82.43 35.76 5.51
N ILE A 566 81.43 36.61 5.34
CA ILE A 566 80.19 36.64 6.14
C ILE A 566 78.98 36.66 5.19
N ARG A 567 78.04 35.71 5.36
CA ARG A 567 76.86 35.55 4.49
C ARG A 567 75.57 35.52 5.33
N GLY A 568 74.62 36.42 5.07
CA GLY A 568 73.37 36.55 5.84
C GLY A 568 72.50 37.70 5.31
N THR A 569 71.46 38.12 6.02
CA THR A 569 70.75 39.34 5.59
C THR A 569 71.57 40.60 5.86
N VAL A 570 71.32 41.68 5.13
CA VAL A 570 72.14 42.92 5.16
C VAL A 570 72.35 43.42 6.59
N GLU A 571 71.28 43.51 7.39
CA GLU A 571 71.36 43.99 8.78
C GLU A 571 72.14 43.04 9.70
N GLU A 572 72.03 41.73 9.49
CA GLU A 572 72.67 40.71 10.32
C GLU A 572 74.18 40.60 10.01
N VAL A 573 74.55 40.76 8.73
CA VAL A 573 75.95 40.79 8.29
C VAL A 573 76.68 42.00 8.88
N GLU A 574 76.05 43.18 8.94
CA GLU A 574 76.63 44.35 9.61
C GLU A 574 76.73 44.18 11.14
N LYS A 575 75.72 43.59 11.79
CA LYS A 575 75.74 43.27 13.23
C LYS A 575 76.86 42.28 13.56
N ALA A 576 76.98 41.18 12.81
CA ALA A 576 78.03 40.18 12.97
C ALA A 576 79.43 40.77 12.73
N LYS A 577 79.61 41.60 11.70
CA LYS A 577 80.85 42.34 11.42
C LYS A 577 81.24 43.26 12.58
N LYS A 578 80.29 43.99 13.15
CA LYS A 578 80.54 44.92 14.27
C LYS A 578 80.91 44.18 15.56
N GLN A 579 80.21 43.09 15.89
CA GLN A 579 80.51 42.26 17.07
C GLN A 579 81.86 41.55 16.95
N LEU A 580 82.20 40.98 15.79
CA LEU A 580 83.52 40.37 15.55
C LEU A 580 84.68 41.34 15.74
N LEU A 581 84.47 42.63 15.44
CA LEU A 581 85.47 43.68 15.65
C LEU A 581 85.53 44.12 17.13
N SER A 582 84.40 44.42 17.78
CA SER A 582 84.43 44.87 19.19
C SER A 582 84.96 43.80 20.14
N LEU A 583 84.63 42.52 19.92
CA LEU A 583 85.14 41.38 20.70
C LEU A 583 86.65 41.15 20.53
N ALA A 584 87.28 41.72 19.49
CA ALA A 584 88.72 41.70 19.30
C ALA A 584 89.44 42.83 20.08
N GLU A 585 88.77 43.95 20.32
CA GLU A 585 89.29 45.08 21.12
C GLU A 585 89.04 44.87 22.63
N GLU A 586 87.82 44.47 23.00
CA GLU A 586 87.34 44.43 24.39
C GLU A 586 88.16 43.51 25.32
N LYS A 587 88.71 42.41 24.78
CA LYS A 587 89.51 41.44 25.54
C LYS A 587 90.91 41.93 25.95
N GLN A 588 91.26 43.19 25.71
CA GLN A 588 92.54 43.77 26.17
C GLN A 588 92.45 44.48 27.53
N THR A 589 91.27 44.96 27.99
CA THR A 589 91.18 45.80 29.20
C THR A 589 89.84 45.71 29.96
N LYS A 590 89.86 45.08 31.15
CA LYS A 590 89.05 45.30 32.39
C LYS A 590 88.82 43.98 33.15
N ASN A 591 89.10 43.95 34.46
CA ASN A 591 88.70 42.90 35.41
C ASN A 591 88.47 43.55 36.79
N HIS A 592 87.45 43.10 37.52
CA HIS A 592 87.03 43.60 38.83
C HIS A 592 86.68 42.42 39.78
N THR A 593 86.60 42.63 41.10
CA THR A 593 86.36 41.56 42.09
C THR A 593 85.69 42.09 43.37
N VAL A 594 84.69 41.37 43.88
CA VAL A 594 83.95 41.65 45.13
C VAL A 594 83.76 40.36 45.94
N GLU A 595 83.52 40.49 47.25
CA GLU A 595 83.32 39.38 48.20
C GLU A 595 81.94 39.48 48.87
N LEU A 596 81.26 38.34 49.06
CA LEU A 596 79.93 38.23 49.67
C LEU A 596 79.94 37.19 50.79
N ARG A 597 79.21 37.44 51.89
CA ARG A 597 79.07 36.49 53.02
C ARG A 597 77.75 35.74 52.99
N ALA A 598 77.80 34.42 53.16
CA ALA A 598 76.64 33.55 53.32
C ALA A 598 76.96 32.37 54.25
N LYS A 599 76.02 31.96 55.12
CA LYS A 599 76.23 30.82 56.05
C LYS A 599 76.55 29.53 55.28
N PRO A 600 77.44 28.64 55.80
CA PRO A 600 77.88 27.43 55.08
C PRO A 600 76.74 26.45 54.74
N GLU A 601 75.66 26.45 55.54
CA GLU A 601 74.47 25.63 55.31
C GLU A 601 73.79 25.93 53.96
N TYR A 602 73.73 27.22 53.58
CA TYR A 602 73.10 27.65 52.33
C TYR A 602 73.97 27.40 51.10
N HIS A 603 75.30 27.20 51.24
CA HIS A 603 76.21 27.01 50.10
C HIS A 603 75.79 25.83 49.21
N LYS A 604 75.32 24.73 49.83
CA LYS A 604 74.81 23.54 49.12
C LYS A 604 73.56 23.84 48.28
N PHE A 605 72.76 24.82 48.68
CA PHE A 605 71.56 25.26 47.95
C PHE A 605 71.88 26.32 46.89
N LEU A 606 72.80 27.25 47.18
CA LEU A 606 73.30 28.26 46.22
C LEU A 606 74.01 27.60 45.03
N ILE A 607 74.82 26.55 45.28
CA ILE A 607 75.39 25.69 44.24
C ILE A 607 74.28 24.89 43.54
N GLY A 608 73.41 24.25 44.32
CA GLY A 608 72.29 23.44 43.84
C GLY A 608 72.69 22.06 43.32
N LYS A 609 71.69 21.20 43.06
CA LYS A 609 71.94 19.82 42.56
C LYS A 609 72.74 19.85 41.25
N GLY A 610 73.91 19.23 41.25
CA GLY A 610 74.82 19.21 40.10
C GLY A 610 75.44 20.56 39.74
N GLY A 611 75.43 21.54 40.64
CA GLY A 611 75.91 22.90 40.38
C GLY A 611 74.97 23.72 39.48
N GLY A 612 73.74 23.26 39.25
CA GLY A 612 72.84 23.86 38.26
C GLY A 612 72.40 25.30 38.58
N ASN A 613 72.34 25.70 39.86
CA ASN A 613 71.84 27.03 40.22
C ASN A 613 72.96 28.08 40.14
N ILE A 614 74.15 27.77 40.67
CA ILE A 614 75.34 28.61 40.45
C ILE A 614 75.73 28.69 38.96
N ARG A 615 75.45 27.64 38.19
CA ARG A 615 75.62 27.66 36.74
C ARG A 615 74.70 28.68 36.08
N LYS A 616 73.43 28.81 36.51
CA LYS A 616 72.54 29.87 36.03
C LYS A 616 73.10 31.26 36.35
N VAL A 617 73.43 31.56 37.61
CA VAL A 617 73.94 32.89 38.01
C VAL A 617 75.24 33.26 37.26
N ARG A 618 76.14 32.30 37.06
CA ARG A 618 77.36 32.50 36.27
C ARG A 618 77.07 32.68 34.78
N ASP A 619 76.10 31.95 34.23
CA ASP A 619 75.76 31.98 32.81
C ASP A 619 74.78 33.15 32.46
N SER A 620 74.12 33.78 33.45
CA SER A 620 73.35 35.03 33.33
C SER A 620 74.24 36.27 33.43
N THR A 621 75.09 36.33 34.47
CA THR A 621 75.90 37.53 34.78
C THR A 621 77.30 37.50 34.16
N GLY A 622 77.79 36.33 33.74
CA GLY A 622 79.16 36.14 33.26
C GLY A 622 80.25 36.14 34.35
N ALA A 623 79.92 36.47 35.61
CA ALA A 623 80.89 36.58 36.69
C ALA A 623 81.36 35.19 37.19
N ARG A 624 82.68 35.04 37.36
CA ARG A 624 83.30 33.85 37.94
C ARG A 624 83.19 33.87 39.47
N ILE A 625 82.24 33.11 39.97
CA ILE A 625 81.99 32.92 41.41
C ILE A 625 82.83 31.75 41.94
N ILE A 626 83.48 31.94 43.08
CA ILE A 626 84.35 30.98 43.78
C ILE A 626 83.81 30.80 45.21
N PHE A 627 83.60 29.55 45.61
CA PHE A 627 83.19 29.18 46.97
C PHE A 627 84.41 28.75 47.78
N PRO A 628 84.41 28.94 49.11
CA PRO A 628 85.51 28.53 49.96
C PRO A 628 85.57 27.00 50.02
N THR A 629 86.78 26.47 50.11
CA THR A 629 87.06 25.04 50.30
C THR A 629 87.21 24.72 51.78
N ALA A 630 87.14 23.45 52.17
CA ALA A 630 87.18 23.04 53.59
C ALA A 630 88.52 23.32 54.31
N GLU A 631 89.53 23.84 53.60
CA GLU A 631 90.84 24.23 54.12
C GLU A 631 90.96 25.76 54.34
N ASP A 632 90.00 26.55 53.85
CA ASP A 632 89.98 28.01 53.99
C ASP A 632 89.51 28.48 55.38
N LYS A 633 90.05 29.59 55.87
CA LYS A 633 89.79 30.10 57.23
C LYS A 633 88.38 30.65 57.42
N ASP A 634 87.82 31.30 56.41
CA ASP A 634 86.50 31.94 56.44
C ASP A 634 85.50 31.16 55.56
N GLN A 635 84.90 30.12 56.14
CA GLN A 635 83.92 29.24 55.47
C GLN A 635 82.61 29.95 55.03
N GLU A 636 82.46 31.25 55.27
CA GLU A 636 81.29 32.04 54.87
C GLU A 636 81.53 32.93 53.63
N LEU A 637 82.78 33.08 53.17
CA LEU A 637 83.16 34.09 52.17
C LEU A 637 83.17 33.52 50.75
N ILE A 638 82.37 34.11 49.86
CA ILE A 638 82.23 33.77 48.45
C ILE A 638 82.84 34.91 47.62
N THR A 639 83.80 34.62 46.74
CA THR A 639 84.48 35.63 45.91
C THR A 639 83.88 35.65 44.50
N VAL A 640 83.67 36.85 43.93
CA VAL A 640 83.04 37.04 42.63
C VAL A 640 83.92 37.92 41.73
N ILE A 641 84.36 37.39 40.59
CA ILE A 641 85.36 38.00 39.69
C ILE A 641 84.75 38.20 38.29
N GLY A 642 84.78 39.40 37.72
CA GLY A 642 84.15 39.69 36.43
C GLY A 642 84.34 41.13 35.95
N THR A 643 83.45 41.63 35.10
CA THR A 643 83.30 43.09 34.89
C THR A 643 82.57 43.72 36.08
N GLU A 644 82.70 45.02 36.28
CA GLU A 644 82.11 45.74 37.43
C GLU A 644 80.57 45.55 37.50
N GLU A 645 79.91 45.65 36.35
CA GLU A 645 78.46 45.41 36.20
C GLU A 645 78.08 43.95 36.49
N ALA A 646 78.80 42.99 35.87
CA ALA A 646 78.58 41.55 36.08
C ALA A 646 78.71 41.13 37.55
N VAL A 647 79.69 41.68 38.26
CA VAL A 647 79.93 41.38 39.67
C VAL A 647 78.81 41.95 40.55
N ALA A 648 78.33 43.16 40.26
CA ALA A 648 77.20 43.77 40.99
C ALA A 648 75.88 43.00 40.77
N GLU A 649 75.60 42.54 39.54
CA GLU A 649 74.42 41.71 39.27
C GLU A 649 74.54 40.33 39.91
N ALA A 650 75.70 39.68 39.87
CA ALA A 650 75.94 38.39 40.52
C ALA A 650 75.77 38.46 42.04
N GLN A 651 76.23 39.54 42.67
CA GLN A 651 75.98 39.80 44.09
C GLN A 651 74.47 39.90 44.37
N LYS A 652 73.75 40.68 43.56
CA LYS A 652 72.30 40.91 43.71
C LYS A 652 71.46 39.64 43.49
N GLU A 653 71.81 38.80 42.51
CA GLU A 653 71.14 37.50 42.32
C GLU A 653 71.43 36.54 43.49
N LEU A 654 72.67 36.48 43.98
CA LEU A 654 73.02 35.65 45.16
C LEU A 654 72.28 36.12 46.42
N GLU A 655 72.22 37.42 46.69
CA GLU A 655 71.44 37.96 47.81
C GLU A 655 69.94 37.70 47.69
N ALA A 656 69.38 37.79 46.48
CA ALA A 656 67.96 37.49 46.24
C ALA A 656 67.66 36.00 46.46
N LEU A 657 68.55 35.10 46.01
CA LEU A 657 68.47 33.67 46.27
C LEU A 657 68.55 33.35 47.77
N ILE A 658 69.45 33.98 48.52
CA ILE A 658 69.50 33.86 50.00
C ILE A 658 68.15 34.29 50.62
N LYS A 659 67.64 35.48 50.27
CA LYS A 659 66.35 36.02 50.78
C LYS A 659 65.15 35.13 50.42
N SER A 660 65.18 34.43 49.29
CA SER A 660 64.12 33.49 48.89
C SER A 660 64.08 32.20 49.70
N LEU A 661 65.23 31.77 50.28
CA LEU A 661 65.29 30.57 51.11
C LEU A 661 64.69 30.80 52.50
N ASP A 662 64.70 32.04 53.01
CA ASP A 662 64.06 32.42 54.27
C ASP A 662 62.51 32.38 54.20
N ASN A 663 61.92 32.38 52.99
CA ASN A 663 60.46 32.32 52.78
C ASN A 663 59.88 30.90 52.69
N VAL A 664 60.69 29.85 52.86
CA VAL A 664 60.22 28.46 52.82
C VAL A 664 59.67 28.07 54.19
N VAL A 665 58.36 27.83 54.28
CA VAL A 665 57.71 27.41 55.52
C VAL A 665 57.54 25.89 55.53
N GLU A 666 57.80 25.27 56.68
CA GLU A 666 57.44 23.88 56.96
C GLU A 666 56.15 23.84 57.77
N ASP A 667 55.07 23.34 57.17
CA ASP A 667 53.79 23.14 57.82
C ASP A 667 53.44 21.65 57.88
N PHE A 668 52.51 21.30 58.77
CA PHE A 668 52.10 19.95 59.04
C PHE A 668 50.60 19.78 58.88
N MET A 669 50.20 18.64 58.32
CA MET A 669 48.83 18.17 58.35
C MET A 669 48.77 16.75 58.91
N ILE A 670 47.66 16.43 59.57
CA ILE A 670 47.37 15.09 60.06
C ILE A 670 46.59 14.37 58.96
N VAL A 671 47.09 13.21 58.54
CA VAL A 671 46.41 12.30 57.61
C VAL A 671 46.44 10.91 58.24
N ASP A 672 45.28 10.30 58.42
CA ASP A 672 45.17 8.97 59.01
C ASP A 672 45.94 7.94 58.14
N PRO A 673 46.77 7.03 58.72
CA PRO A 673 47.64 6.12 57.97
C PRO A 673 46.94 5.28 56.89
N LYS A 674 45.62 5.06 57.03
CA LYS A 674 44.75 4.41 56.03
C LYS A 674 44.90 5.03 54.63
N HIS A 675 45.00 6.36 54.54
CA HIS A 675 44.99 7.09 53.26
C HIS A 675 46.40 7.30 52.69
N HIS A 676 47.48 7.10 53.48
CA HIS A 676 48.87 7.28 53.02
C HIS A 676 49.18 6.45 51.78
N ARG A 677 48.61 5.24 51.71
CA ARG A 677 48.76 4.33 50.56
C ARG A 677 48.18 4.89 49.26
N PHE A 678 47.14 5.72 49.31
CA PHE A 678 46.53 6.33 48.12
C PHE A 678 47.48 7.36 47.49
N PHE A 679 47.95 8.32 48.29
CA PHE A 679 48.83 9.40 47.85
C PHE A 679 50.19 8.91 47.33
N VAL A 680 50.78 7.90 47.97
CA VAL A 680 52.12 7.38 47.63
C VAL A 680 52.10 6.35 46.48
N ALA A 681 50.92 5.81 46.11
CA ALA A 681 50.78 4.84 45.02
C ALA A 681 51.14 5.42 43.63
N ARG A 682 51.30 4.53 42.64
CA ARG A 682 51.56 4.87 41.22
C ARG A 682 52.76 5.83 41.02
N ARG A 683 53.87 5.61 41.75
CA ARG A 683 55.04 6.53 41.81
C ARG A 683 54.66 7.95 42.25
N GLY A 684 53.79 8.07 43.27
CA GLY A 684 53.30 9.34 43.79
C GLY A 684 52.62 10.20 42.72
N GLN A 685 51.72 9.59 41.92
CA GLN A 685 51.04 10.31 40.84
C GLN A 685 50.27 11.53 41.37
N VAL A 686 49.39 11.32 42.34
CA VAL A 686 48.58 12.38 42.97
C VAL A 686 49.45 13.46 43.61
N LEU A 687 50.59 13.08 44.19
CA LEU A 687 51.53 14.02 44.79
C LEU A 687 52.34 14.82 43.78
N ARG A 688 52.53 14.29 42.55
CA ARG A 688 53.10 15.07 41.45
C ARG A 688 52.06 16.00 40.84
N GLU A 689 50.82 15.54 40.67
CA GLU A 689 49.71 16.38 40.20
C GLU A 689 49.51 17.58 41.15
N ILE A 690 49.49 17.36 42.48
CA ILE A 690 49.43 18.44 43.48
C ILE A 690 50.70 19.31 43.47
N ALA A 691 51.90 18.73 43.31
CA ALA A 691 53.13 19.54 43.25
C ALA A 691 53.22 20.39 41.98
N ASP A 692 52.77 19.88 40.83
CA ASP A 692 52.78 20.60 39.55
C ASP A 692 51.67 21.67 39.51
N GLU A 693 50.50 21.40 40.09
CA GLU A 693 49.36 22.33 40.18
C GLU A 693 49.58 23.45 41.22
N TYR A 694 50.24 23.16 42.35
CA TYR A 694 50.47 24.11 43.46
C TYR A 694 51.96 24.47 43.65
N GLY A 695 52.66 24.79 42.55
CA GLY A 695 53.91 25.57 42.62
C GLY A 695 55.13 24.86 43.24
N GLY A 696 55.18 23.53 43.19
CA GLY A 696 56.33 22.72 43.59
C GLY A 696 56.38 22.33 45.07
N VAL A 697 55.26 22.42 45.80
CA VAL A 697 55.18 22.03 47.22
C VAL A 697 55.62 20.57 47.42
N ILE A 698 56.63 20.37 48.26
CA ILE A 698 57.15 19.04 48.58
C ILE A 698 56.35 18.47 49.75
N VAL A 699 55.39 17.61 49.42
CA VAL A 699 54.64 16.80 50.39
C VAL A 699 55.45 15.55 50.71
N SER A 700 55.92 15.41 51.95
CA SER A 700 56.63 14.22 52.43
C SER A 700 55.80 13.47 53.47
N PHE A 701 55.47 12.22 53.13
CA PHE A 701 54.91 11.25 54.07
C PHE A 701 56.05 10.60 54.87
N PRO A 702 55.82 10.22 56.14
CA PRO A 702 56.78 9.44 56.91
C PRO A 702 56.99 8.04 56.28
N ARG A 703 58.19 7.48 56.46
CA ARG A 703 58.50 6.13 55.95
C ARG A 703 57.67 5.09 56.71
N THR A 704 57.13 4.10 55.99
CA THR A 704 56.11 3.13 56.44
C THR A 704 56.47 2.26 57.66
N ALA A 705 57.71 2.31 58.16
CA ALA A 705 58.10 1.74 59.45
C ALA A 705 57.71 2.63 60.66
N SER A 706 57.37 3.90 60.43
CA SER A 706 56.86 4.85 61.41
C SER A 706 55.36 5.00 61.22
N GLN A 707 54.58 4.43 62.15
CA GLN A 707 53.14 4.65 62.24
C GLN A 707 52.90 6.05 62.83
N SER A 708 52.98 7.07 61.98
CA SER A 708 52.88 8.48 62.39
C SER A 708 52.06 9.27 61.38
N ASP A 709 50.98 9.87 61.84
CA ASP A 709 49.93 10.48 61.01
C ASP A 709 50.34 11.86 60.43
N LYS A 710 51.52 12.35 60.83
CA LYS A 710 52.03 13.69 60.56
C LYS A 710 52.72 13.76 59.19
N VAL A 711 52.03 14.32 58.20
CA VAL A 711 52.56 14.63 56.87
C VAL A 711 53.18 16.03 56.88
N THR A 712 54.36 16.19 56.26
CA THR A 712 55.07 17.48 56.22
C THR A 712 54.95 18.10 54.83
N LEU A 713 54.52 19.35 54.74
CA LEU A 713 54.49 20.13 53.50
C LEU A 713 55.58 21.21 53.57
N LYS A 714 56.39 21.32 52.52
CA LYS A 714 57.46 22.34 52.43
C LYS A 714 57.33 23.12 51.14
N GLY A 715 57.30 24.45 51.24
CA GLY A 715 57.18 25.35 50.08
C GLY A 715 56.92 26.79 50.50
N ALA A 716 56.50 27.62 49.53
CA ALA A 716 55.97 28.95 49.83
C ALA A 716 54.64 28.82 50.57
N LYS A 717 54.42 29.68 51.58
CA LYS A 717 53.29 29.59 52.52
C LYS A 717 51.93 29.43 51.82
N ASP A 718 51.63 30.31 50.86
CA ASP A 718 50.33 30.36 50.20
C ASP A 718 50.06 29.09 49.36
N CYS A 719 51.10 28.54 48.73
CA CYS A 719 51.04 27.27 48.00
C CYS A 719 50.83 26.08 48.95
N VAL A 720 51.47 26.10 50.13
CA VAL A 720 51.33 25.07 51.16
C VAL A 720 49.91 25.04 51.72
N GLU A 721 49.30 26.19 52.02
CA GLU A 721 47.90 26.28 52.45
C GLU A 721 46.92 25.76 51.38
N ALA A 722 47.15 26.10 50.10
CA ALA A 722 46.34 25.60 49.00
C ALA A 722 46.46 24.07 48.80
N ALA A 723 47.69 23.53 48.81
CA ALA A 723 47.93 22.09 48.72
C ALA A 723 47.35 21.32 49.92
N LYS A 724 47.46 21.88 51.13
CA LYS A 724 46.85 21.34 52.37
C LYS A 724 45.34 21.23 52.25
N LYS A 725 44.67 22.27 51.74
CA LYS A 725 43.22 22.22 51.45
C LYS A 725 42.89 21.14 50.42
N ARG A 726 43.62 21.10 49.29
CA ARG A 726 43.37 20.12 48.22
C ARG A 726 43.54 18.67 48.69
N MET A 727 44.51 18.42 49.56
CA MET A 727 44.68 17.10 50.19
C MET A 727 43.54 16.74 51.16
N LEU A 728 42.98 17.69 51.89
CA LEU A 728 41.81 17.46 52.75
C LEU A 728 40.56 17.11 51.92
N GLU A 729 40.29 17.84 50.83
CA GLU A 729 39.19 17.52 49.90
C GLU A 729 39.30 16.07 49.37
N LEU A 730 40.51 15.61 49.07
CA LEU A 730 40.78 14.23 48.62
C LEU A 730 40.69 13.18 49.74
N ILE A 731 40.84 13.55 51.01
CA ILE A 731 40.66 12.64 52.15
C ILE A 731 39.17 12.50 52.48
N GLU A 732 38.42 13.61 52.51
CA GLU A 732 36.96 13.61 52.64
C GLU A 732 36.30 12.78 51.53
N ASP A 733 36.81 12.87 50.29
CA ASP A 733 36.35 12.02 49.19
C ASP A 733 36.63 10.52 49.41
N LEU A 734 37.74 10.17 50.08
CA LEU A 734 38.09 8.79 50.44
C LEU A 734 37.28 8.26 51.64
N ASP A 735 37.00 9.09 52.64
CA ASP A 735 36.12 8.73 53.76
C ASP A 735 34.66 8.55 53.31
N ALA A 736 34.24 9.25 52.24
CA ALA A 736 32.97 9.04 51.56
C ALA A 736 32.92 7.76 50.69
N HIS A 737 34.00 6.96 50.60
CA HIS A 737 33.95 5.66 49.93
C HIS A 737 33.31 4.60 50.83
N VAL A 738 32.12 4.13 50.45
CA VAL A 738 31.45 2.99 51.08
C VAL A 738 31.67 1.72 50.25
N THR A 739 31.68 0.57 50.93
CA THR A 739 31.50 -0.73 50.30
C THR A 739 30.05 -1.16 50.41
N MET A 740 29.40 -1.43 49.27
CA MET A 740 28.02 -1.94 49.21
C MET A 740 27.98 -3.34 48.62
N GLU A 741 27.20 -4.21 49.25
CA GLU A 741 26.99 -5.58 48.80
C GLU A 741 25.74 -5.69 47.92
N CYS A 742 25.89 -6.30 46.75
CA CYS A 742 24.82 -6.58 45.81
C CYS A 742 24.66 -8.09 45.66
N VAL A 743 23.64 -8.65 46.32
CA VAL A 743 23.29 -10.06 46.21
C VAL A 743 22.65 -10.32 44.86
N ILE A 744 23.34 -11.08 44.00
CA ILE A 744 22.83 -11.53 42.71
C ILE A 744 23.23 -13.00 42.53
N PRO A 745 22.28 -13.93 42.26
CA PRO A 745 22.58 -15.34 42.07
C PRO A 745 23.67 -15.60 41.02
N GLN A 746 24.65 -16.44 41.35
CA GLN A 746 25.85 -16.71 40.53
C GLN A 746 25.53 -17.18 39.10
N LYS A 747 24.36 -17.83 38.91
CA LYS A 747 23.79 -18.19 37.59
C LYS A 747 23.70 -17.01 36.62
N PHE A 748 23.51 -15.79 37.11
CA PHE A 748 23.35 -14.58 36.30
C PHE A 748 24.64 -13.77 36.11
N HIS A 749 25.69 -14.00 36.91
CA HIS A 749 26.95 -13.23 36.84
C HIS A 749 27.55 -13.22 35.43
N ARG A 750 27.53 -14.36 34.72
CA ARG A 750 28.03 -14.48 33.34
C ARG A 750 27.23 -13.61 32.34
N SER A 751 25.92 -13.46 32.55
CA SER A 751 25.06 -12.65 31.68
C SER A 751 25.32 -11.15 31.89
N ILE A 752 25.35 -10.73 33.15
CA ILE A 752 25.58 -9.34 33.57
C ILE A 752 26.98 -8.86 33.15
N MET A 753 27.98 -9.76 33.19
CA MET A 753 29.34 -9.51 32.73
C MET A 753 29.42 -9.20 31.22
N GLY A 754 28.66 -9.91 30.41
CA GLY A 754 28.71 -9.78 28.95
C GLY A 754 30.06 -10.21 28.33
N PRO A 755 30.23 -10.05 27.01
CA PRO A 755 31.44 -10.48 26.32
C PRO A 755 32.66 -9.71 26.82
N LYS A 756 33.67 -10.44 27.34
CA LYS A 756 34.91 -9.91 27.92
C LYS A 756 34.73 -8.89 29.06
N GLY A 757 33.57 -8.90 29.75
CA GLY A 757 33.30 -7.96 30.84
C GLY A 757 32.87 -6.56 30.41
N SER A 758 32.59 -6.34 29.12
CA SER A 758 32.31 -5.00 28.57
C SER A 758 31.17 -4.26 29.27
N ARG A 759 30.11 -4.97 29.67
CA ARG A 759 28.94 -4.37 30.32
C ARG A 759 29.23 -3.92 31.76
N ILE A 760 30.03 -4.68 32.50
CA ILE A 760 30.53 -4.25 33.82
C ILE A 760 31.52 -3.10 33.66
N GLN A 761 32.45 -3.16 32.70
CA GLN A 761 33.41 -2.09 32.43
C GLN A 761 32.70 -0.77 32.08
N GLN A 762 31.57 -0.84 31.38
CA GLN A 762 30.71 0.31 31.12
C GLN A 762 30.10 0.85 32.43
N ILE A 763 29.39 0.04 33.21
CA ILE A 763 28.80 0.49 34.51
C ILE A 763 29.88 1.04 35.47
N THR A 764 31.04 0.38 35.51
CA THR A 764 32.23 0.79 36.29
C THR A 764 32.71 2.19 35.91
N LYS A 765 32.71 2.50 34.61
CA LYS A 765 33.13 3.80 34.06
C LYS A 765 32.05 4.87 34.22
N ASP A 766 30.82 4.55 33.86
CA ASP A 766 29.70 5.49 33.77
C ASP A 766 29.25 5.97 35.17
N HIS A 767 29.30 5.08 36.18
CA HIS A 767 29.07 5.44 37.58
C HIS A 767 30.36 5.73 38.37
N ASN A 768 31.55 5.50 37.79
CA ASN A 768 32.85 5.68 38.45
C ASN A 768 32.94 4.99 39.83
N VAL A 769 32.69 3.68 39.83
CA VAL A 769 32.75 2.78 41.00
C VAL A 769 33.53 1.51 40.68
N GLN A 770 34.26 0.96 41.65
CA GLN A 770 34.96 -0.31 41.46
C GLN A 770 34.04 -1.47 41.84
N ILE A 771 33.77 -2.38 40.89
CA ILE A 771 32.90 -3.55 41.08
C ILE A 771 33.77 -4.81 41.14
N LYS A 772 33.70 -5.56 42.24
CA LYS A 772 34.40 -6.84 42.44
C LYS A 772 33.40 -7.99 42.56
N PHE A 773 33.52 -8.98 41.68
CA PHE A 773 32.77 -10.23 41.75
C PHE A 773 33.44 -11.21 42.71
N PRO A 774 32.68 -12.12 43.35
CA PRO A 774 33.25 -13.18 44.16
C PRO A 774 33.90 -14.23 43.27
N ASP A 775 34.99 -14.82 43.75
CA ASP A 775 35.66 -15.93 43.07
C ASP A 775 34.76 -17.18 43.06
N ARG A 776 34.91 -18.03 42.05
CA ARG A 776 34.19 -19.31 41.98
C ARG A 776 34.87 -20.35 42.85
N GLU A 777 34.09 -21.06 43.66
CA GLU A 777 34.57 -22.27 44.33
C GLU A 777 34.70 -23.40 43.30
N ASP A 778 35.94 -23.74 42.93
CA ASP A 778 36.23 -24.89 42.08
C ASP A 778 36.04 -26.20 42.87
N GLN A 779 34.91 -26.87 42.65
CA GLN A 779 34.72 -28.26 43.11
C GLN A 779 35.57 -29.23 42.28
N GLN A 780 36.87 -29.29 42.59
CA GLN A 780 37.81 -30.26 42.02
C GLN A 780 38.89 -30.72 43.03
N GLY A 781 38.48 -30.95 44.28
CA GLY A 781 39.23 -31.75 45.24
C GLY A 781 39.14 -33.25 44.89
N LYS A 782 40.30 -33.93 44.77
CA LYS A 782 40.36 -35.35 44.41
C LYS A 782 39.94 -36.27 45.57
N TYR A 783 39.41 -37.45 45.21
CA TYR A 783 39.43 -38.62 46.09
C TYR A 783 40.86 -38.90 46.59
N TYR A 784 41.00 -39.08 47.90
CA TYR A 784 41.98 -39.98 48.49
C TYR A 784 41.23 -40.82 49.54
N ILE A 785 41.29 -42.14 49.40
CA ILE A 785 40.86 -43.07 50.43
C ILE A 785 42.11 -43.45 51.23
N GLN A 786 42.05 -43.30 52.56
CA GLN A 786 42.95 -44.01 53.44
C GLN A 786 42.21 -44.29 54.76
N GLU A 787 42.39 -45.50 55.29
CA GLU A 787 41.60 -46.04 56.39
C GLU A 787 42.07 -45.56 57.79
N ASN A 788 41.12 -45.67 58.73
CA ASN A 788 41.22 -45.74 60.20
C ASN A 788 40.81 -44.48 60.98
N GLY A 789 40.15 -44.70 62.13
CA GLY A 789 39.91 -43.65 63.13
C GLY A 789 38.44 -43.40 63.43
N GLU A 790 37.95 -44.03 64.49
CA GLU A 790 36.60 -44.00 65.04
C GLU A 790 36.01 -42.61 65.34
N ALA A 791 34.69 -42.52 65.16
CA ALA A 791 33.71 -41.74 65.95
C ALA A 791 34.17 -40.49 66.73
N ASN A 792 33.70 -39.33 66.28
CA ASN A 792 32.66 -38.59 67.02
C ASN A 792 31.92 -37.63 66.08
N GLY A 793 30.64 -37.36 66.37
CA GLY A 793 29.80 -36.49 65.55
C GLY A 793 29.32 -35.25 66.29
N GLU A 794 29.36 -34.10 65.62
CA GLU A 794 28.45 -32.99 65.89
C GLU A 794 27.59 -32.76 64.65
N VAL A 795 26.27 -32.94 64.79
CA VAL A 795 25.31 -32.52 63.78
C VAL A 795 25.14 -31.01 63.92
N LYS A 796 25.62 -30.24 62.94
CA LYS A 796 25.23 -28.84 62.80
C LYS A 796 23.93 -28.75 62.01
N GLU A 797 22.99 -27.99 62.55
CA GLU A 797 21.63 -27.84 62.07
C GLU A 797 21.56 -27.26 60.64
N PRO A 798 20.48 -27.54 59.88
CA PRO A 798 20.29 -26.95 58.55
C PRO A 798 20.13 -25.43 58.67
N ALA A 799 21.15 -24.67 58.24
CA ALA A 799 21.10 -23.21 58.21
C ALA A 799 20.00 -22.69 57.27
N ASP A 800 19.35 -21.60 57.66
CA ASP A 800 18.18 -21.02 56.98
C ASP A 800 18.35 -20.85 55.47
N PRO A 801 17.32 -21.18 54.65
CA PRO A 801 17.31 -20.94 53.21
C PRO A 801 17.45 -19.46 52.80
N LEU A 802 17.36 -18.53 53.75
CA LEU A 802 17.33 -17.09 53.54
C LEU A 802 18.71 -16.41 53.58
N VAL A 803 19.77 -17.11 53.98
CA VAL A 803 21.13 -16.54 54.04
C VAL A 803 21.81 -16.66 52.66
N PRO A 804 22.11 -15.56 51.95
CA PRO A 804 22.75 -15.62 50.63
C PRO A 804 24.17 -16.18 50.73
N LYS A 805 24.57 -17.00 49.75
CA LYS A 805 25.89 -17.64 49.74
C LYS A 805 26.96 -16.60 49.38
N LYS A 806 28.17 -16.74 49.93
CA LYS A 806 29.31 -15.85 49.62
C LYS A 806 29.62 -15.73 48.12
N CYS A 807 29.29 -16.76 47.35
CA CYS A 807 29.45 -16.81 45.90
C CYS A 807 28.36 -16.06 45.09
N ASP A 808 27.30 -15.55 45.75
CA ASP A 808 26.25 -14.70 45.17
C ASP A 808 26.46 -13.19 45.50
N VAL A 809 27.43 -12.83 46.33
CA VAL A 809 27.64 -11.44 46.81
C VAL A 809 28.67 -10.71 45.95
N ILE A 810 28.22 -9.72 45.18
CA ILE A 810 29.08 -8.79 44.41
C ILE A 810 29.36 -7.57 45.29
N VAL A 811 30.63 -7.17 45.43
CA VAL A 811 31.01 -6.00 46.24
C VAL A 811 31.29 -4.81 45.32
N LEU A 812 30.60 -3.69 45.57
CA LEU A 812 30.87 -2.40 44.94
C LEU A 812 31.57 -1.49 45.94
N SER A 813 32.49 -0.66 45.47
CA SER A 813 33.18 0.33 46.30
C SER A 813 33.35 1.68 45.57
N GLY A 814 33.00 2.77 46.25
CA GLY A 814 32.99 4.14 45.72
C GLY A 814 32.11 5.07 46.56
N ARG A 815 31.83 6.29 46.08
CA ARG A 815 30.87 7.19 46.75
C ARG A 815 29.49 6.53 46.83
N LYS A 816 28.82 6.64 47.97
CA LYS A 816 27.51 6.02 48.27
C LYS A 816 26.48 6.15 47.14
N GLU A 817 26.16 7.38 46.74
CA GLU A 817 25.17 7.69 45.68
C GLU A 817 25.46 6.94 44.36
N ARG A 818 26.75 6.84 44.00
CA ARG A 818 27.21 6.16 42.78
C ARG A 818 27.16 4.65 42.92
N CYS A 819 27.45 4.12 44.11
CA CYS A 819 27.26 2.71 44.43
C CYS A 819 25.78 2.31 44.41
N GLU A 820 24.87 3.15 44.91
CA GLU A 820 23.42 2.91 44.87
C GLU A 820 22.90 2.84 43.43
N ALA A 821 23.25 3.83 42.59
CA ALA A 821 22.89 3.83 41.17
C ALA A 821 23.52 2.66 40.37
N ALA A 822 24.73 2.22 40.73
CA ALA A 822 25.36 1.05 40.13
C ALA A 822 24.75 -0.28 40.63
N VAL A 823 24.30 -0.36 41.89
CA VAL A 823 23.53 -1.51 42.43
C VAL A 823 22.21 -1.64 41.71
N GLU A 824 21.48 -0.54 41.51
CA GLU A 824 20.25 -0.51 40.71
C GLU A 824 20.51 -0.96 39.26
N SER A 825 21.54 -0.41 38.63
CA SER A 825 21.94 -0.79 37.27
C SER A 825 22.37 -2.25 37.14
N LEU A 826 22.97 -2.87 38.16
CA LEU A 826 23.25 -4.31 38.17
C LEU A 826 21.99 -5.15 38.39
N LYS A 827 21.08 -4.72 39.27
CA LYS A 827 19.80 -5.42 39.54
C LYS A 827 18.89 -5.40 38.32
N ALA A 828 18.82 -4.29 37.58
CA ALA A 828 18.05 -4.17 36.33
C ALA A 828 18.51 -5.13 35.21
N LEU A 829 19.70 -5.72 35.33
CA LEU A 829 20.23 -6.72 34.40
C LEU A 829 20.00 -8.18 34.83
N VAL A 830 19.37 -8.40 35.98
CA VAL A 830 18.95 -9.72 36.44
C VAL A 830 17.63 -10.08 35.74
N PRO A 831 17.54 -11.22 35.01
CA PRO A 831 16.26 -11.69 34.49
C PRO A 831 15.31 -12.04 35.63
N VAL A 832 14.13 -11.42 35.63
CA VAL A 832 13.03 -11.69 36.55
C VAL A 832 12.11 -12.72 35.92
N THR A 833 11.51 -13.59 36.74
CA THR A 833 10.46 -14.51 36.32
C THR A 833 9.12 -14.01 36.85
N ILE A 834 8.13 -13.86 35.97
CA ILE A 834 6.73 -13.55 36.30
C ILE A 834 5.86 -14.74 35.86
N THR A 835 4.88 -15.08 36.69
CA THR A 835 3.83 -16.05 36.40
C THR A 835 2.62 -15.38 35.78
N VAL A 836 1.98 -16.04 34.81
CA VAL A 836 0.73 -15.61 34.17
C VAL A 836 -0.25 -16.77 34.23
N GLU A 837 -1.45 -16.50 34.74
CA GLU A 837 -2.56 -17.47 34.79
C GLU A 837 -3.24 -17.54 33.42
N VAL A 838 -3.34 -18.76 32.91
CA VAL A 838 -3.77 -19.11 31.55
C VAL A 838 -4.41 -20.50 31.60
N PRO A 839 -5.72 -20.66 31.34
CA PRO A 839 -6.39 -21.96 31.40
C PRO A 839 -5.68 -23.06 30.57
N PHE A 840 -5.47 -24.22 31.19
CA PHE A 840 -4.69 -25.34 30.66
C PHE A 840 -5.11 -25.77 29.24
N GLU A 841 -6.40 -25.77 28.93
CA GLU A 841 -6.94 -26.08 27.60
C GLU A 841 -6.31 -25.21 26.49
N LEU A 842 -6.03 -23.95 26.79
CA LEU A 842 -5.51 -22.96 25.85
C LEU A 842 -4.01 -23.12 25.60
N HIS A 843 -3.26 -23.80 26.50
CA HIS A 843 -1.80 -23.96 26.39
C HIS A 843 -1.40 -24.57 25.05
N ARG A 844 -2.17 -25.56 24.57
CA ARG A 844 -1.96 -26.22 23.26
C ARG A 844 -2.06 -25.23 22.09
N TYR A 845 -3.00 -24.30 22.15
CA TYR A 845 -3.25 -23.30 21.10
C TYR A 845 -2.22 -22.16 21.13
N ILE A 846 -1.76 -21.79 22.34
CA ILE A 846 -0.71 -20.78 22.57
C ILE A 846 0.66 -21.30 22.12
N ILE A 847 1.00 -22.56 22.42
CA ILE A 847 2.20 -23.23 21.89
C ILE A 847 2.09 -23.33 20.35
N GLY A 848 0.93 -23.71 19.83
CA GLY A 848 0.70 -23.93 18.41
C GLY A 848 1.48 -25.13 17.85
N GLN A 849 1.34 -25.40 16.55
CA GLN A 849 2.02 -26.56 15.94
C GLN A 849 3.55 -26.40 16.05
N LYS A 850 4.21 -27.36 16.72
CA LYS A 850 5.67 -27.38 16.94
C LYS A 850 6.24 -26.10 17.61
N GLY A 851 5.46 -25.43 18.46
CA GLY A 851 5.90 -24.20 19.16
C GLY A 851 5.80 -22.92 18.32
N SER A 852 5.12 -22.96 17.17
CA SER A 852 4.99 -21.82 16.26
C SER A 852 4.20 -20.63 16.83
N GLY A 853 3.29 -20.84 17.78
CA GLY A 853 2.54 -19.74 18.42
C GLY A 853 3.44 -18.90 19.33
N ILE A 854 4.12 -19.56 20.27
CA ILE A 854 5.14 -18.91 21.14
C ILE A 854 6.24 -18.27 20.30
N ARG A 855 6.69 -18.92 19.22
CA ARG A 855 7.73 -18.36 18.36
C ARG A 855 7.27 -17.07 17.66
N LYS A 856 6.06 -17.04 17.09
CA LYS A 856 5.48 -15.80 16.53
C LYS A 856 5.40 -14.69 17.58
N MET A 857 4.91 -14.98 18.80
CA MET A 857 4.89 -13.98 19.88
C MET A 857 6.30 -13.46 20.25
N MET A 858 7.36 -14.26 20.09
CA MET A 858 8.75 -13.82 20.27
C MET A 858 9.29 -13.01 19.07
N ASP A 859 8.90 -13.37 17.85
CA ASP A 859 9.25 -12.69 16.59
C ASP A 859 8.56 -11.30 16.52
N ASP A 860 7.23 -11.27 16.54
CA ASP A 860 6.38 -10.10 16.28
C ASP A 860 6.58 -8.97 17.31
N LEU A 861 6.89 -9.32 18.56
CA LEU A 861 7.14 -8.34 19.63
C LEU A 861 8.60 -7.84 19.68
N PHE A 862 9.49 -8.24 18.78
CA PHE A 862 10.95 -7.96 18.83
C PHE A 862 11.64 -8.51 20.11
N LEU A 863 11.10 -9.56 20.73
CA LEU A 863 11.57 -10.10 22.02
C LEU A 863 12.70 -11.13 21.92
N HIS A 864 13.13 -11.47 20.70
CA HIS A 864 13.88 -12.68 20.35
C HIS A 864 15.26 -12.88 21.05
N LEU A 865 15.74 -11.94 21.87
CA LEU A 865 16.97 -12.09 22.67
C LEU A 865 16.80 -11.89 24.20
N SER A 866 15.61 -11.52 24.69
CA SER A 866 15.45 -10.99 26.05
C SER A 866 14.32 -11.58 26.90
N VAL A 867 13.42 -12.39 26.32
CA VAL A 867 12.33 -13.07 27.04
C VAL A 867 12.20 -14.54 26.63
N ASN A 868 12.05 -15.41 27.62
CA ASN A 868 11.77 -16.84 27.48
C ASN A 868 10.40 -17.17 28.10
N ILE A 869 9.48 -17.73 27.31
CA ILE A 869 8.16 -18.20 27.76
C ILE A 869 8.25 -19.73 27.95
N GLN A 870 8.13 -20.19 29.19
CA GLN A 870 8.12 -21.60 29.55
C GLN A 870 6.74 -22.00 30.06
N VAL A 871 6.04 -22.77 29.23
CA VAL A 871 4.76 -23.42 29.51
C VAL A 871 5.02 -24.74 30.28
N PRO A 872 4.23 -25.09 31.30
CA PRO A 872 4.40 -26.35 32.03
C PRO A 872 4.14 -27.59 31.16
N ALA A 873 4.64 -28.75 31.60
CA ALA A 873 4.38 -30.02 30.93
C ALA A 873 2.90 -30.43 31.07
N HIS A 874 2.35 -31.10 30.05
CA HIS A 874 0.95 -31.55 30.01
C HIS A 874 0.55 -32.47 31.18
N GLU A 875 1.53 -33.16 31.79
CA GLU A 875 1.36 -34.01 32.97
C GLU A 875 1.00 -33.23 34.24
N LEU A 876 1.35 -31.93 34.31
CA LEU A 876 1.15 -31.10 35.50
C LEU A 876 -0.21 -30.42 35.56
N GLN A 877 -0.95 -30.37 34.45
CA GLN A 877 -2.28 -29.72 34.31
C GLN A 877 -2.37 -28.32 34.96
N SER A 878 -1.27 -27.57 34.93
CA SER A 878 -1.15 -26.29 35.65
C SER A 878 -1.51 -25.13 34.74
N ASP A 879 -2.40 -24.25 35.20
CA ASP A 879 -2.78 -23.01 34.52
C ASP A 879 -1.69 -21.92 34.55
N ILE A 880 -0.48 -22.21 35.06
CA ILE A 880 0.55 -21.19 35.31
C ILE A 880 1.65 -21.26 34.25
N ILE A 881 1.68 -20.29 33.34
CA ILE A 881 2.79 -20.09 32.40
C ILE A 881 3.84 -19.19 33.06
N SER A 882 5.12 -19.57 32.92
CA SER A 882 6.25 -18.80 33.47
C SER A 882 6.98 -18.03 32.37
N ILE A 883 7.07 -16.71 32.51
CA ILE A 883 7.80 -15.83 31.60
C ILE A 883 9.04 -15.34 32.32
N THR A 884 10.23 -15.46 31.71
CA THR A 884 11.51 -15.01 32.31
C THR A 884 12.24 -14.07 31.36
N GLY A 885 12.61 -12.87 31.84
CA GLY A 885 13.29 -11.87 31.01
C GLY A 885 13.68 -10.60 31.78
N LEU A 886 14.20 -9.60 31.06
CA LEU A 886 14.41 -8.27 31.64
C LEU A 886 13.06 -7.61 31.95
N ALA A 887 12.94 -6.95 33.11
CA ALA A 887 11.68 -6.37 33.60
C ALA A 887 11.00 -5.47 32.54
N SER A 888 11.75 -4.60 31.86
CA SER A 888 11.28 -3.70 30.79
C SER A 888 10.67 -4.39 29.56
N HIS A 889 10.78 -5.71 29.45
CA HIS A 889 10.19 -6.52 28.37
C HIS A 889 9.16 -7.53 28.91
N LEU A 890 9.10 -7.69 30.22
CA LEU A 890 8.33 -8.74 30.88
C LEU A 890 6.84 -8.37 30.96
N ASP A 891 6.54 -7.10 31.22
CA ASP A 891 5.17 -6.57 31.24
C ASP A 891 4.50 -6.68 29.86
N ARG A 892 5.18 -6.24 28.80
CA ARG A 892 4.70 -6.35 27.40
C ARG A 892 4.54 -7.82 26.94
N ALA A 893 5.40 -8.72 27.43
CA ALA A 893 5.27 -10.15 27.16
C ALA A 893 4.08 -10.80 27.90
N LYS A 894 3.79 -10.35 29.12
CA LYS A 894 2.59 -10.74 29.88
C LYS A 894 1.32 -10.20 29.23
N GLU A 895 1.32 -8.93 28.81
CA GLU A 895 0.20 -8.28 28.14
C GLU A 895 -0.18 -8.99 26.84
N GLY A 896 0.77 -9.20 25.93
CA GLY A 896 0.53 -9.93 24.67
C GLY A 896 0.12 -11.40 24.86
N LEU A 897 0.57 -12.05 25.94
CA LEU A 897 0.10 -13.40 26.29
C LEU A 897 -1.37 -13.38 26.76
N LEU A 898 -1.75 -12.41 27.60
CA LEU A 898 -3.14 -12.26 28.09
C LEU A 898 -4.09 -11.82 26.96
N GLU A 899 -3.64 -10.97 26.04
CA GLU A 899 -4.41 -10.60 24.85
C GLU A 899 -4.67 -11.82 23.96
N ARG A 900 -3.64 -12.63 23.66
CA ARG A 900 -3.83 -13.87 22.87
C ARG A 900 -4.67 -14.93 23.59
N VAL A 901 -4.65 -14.97 24.92
CA VAL A 901 -5.57 -15.80 25.72
C VAL A 901 -7.02 -15.35 25.53
N LYS A 902 -7.28 -14.05 25.61
CA LYS A 902 -8.62 -13.47 25.42
C LYS A 902 -9.16 -13.71 24.01
N GLU A 903 -8.31 -13.57 22.98
CA GLU A 903 -8.67 -13.96 21.61
C GLU A 903 -9.09 -15.43 21.53
N LEU A 904 -8.26 -16.33 22.07
CA LEU A 904 -8.53 -17.78 22.04
C LEU A 904 -9.78 -18.18 22.84
N GLN A 905 -10.09 -17.48 23.94
CA GLN A 905 -11.35 -17.64 24.67
C GLN A 905 -12.54 -17.23 23.79
N SER A 906 -12.49 -16.08 23.12
CA SER A 906 -13.55 -15.67 22.19
C SER A 906 -13.71 -16.61 20.98
N GLU A 907 -12.62 -17.19 20.47
CA GLU A 907 -12.67 -18.26 19.45
C GLU A 907 -13.34 -19.54 20.00
N GLN A 908 -13.18 -19.86 21.28
CA GLN A 908 -13.78 -21.04 21.92
C GLN A 908 -15.27 -20.81 22.24
N GLU A 909 -15.64 -19.60 22.66
CA GLU A 909 -17.02 -19.17 22.89
C GLU A 909 -17.84 -19.13 21.58
N ASP A 910 -17.32 -18.53 20.50
CA ASP A 910 -18.00 -18.55 19.19
C ASP A 910 -18.13 -19.98 18.63
N ARG A 911 -17.12 -20.84 18.80
CA ARG A 911 -17.24 -22.27 18.46
C ARG A 911 -18.29 -22.99 19.30
N ALA A 912 -18.41 -22.67 20.58
CA ALA A 912 -19.46 -23.23 21.45
C ALA A 912 -20.85 -22.79 20.96
N LEU A 913 -21.04 -21.50 20.66
CA LEU A 913 -22.29 -20.95 20.13
C LEU A 913 -22.68 -21.55 18.77
N ARG A 914 -21.73 -21.77 17.86
CA ARG A 914 -21.95 -22.51 16.59
C ARG A 914 -22.28 -23.99 16.78
N SER A 915 -21.96 -24.57 17.94
CA SER A 915 -22.11 -26.00 18.22
C SER A 915 -23.40 -26.35 18.98
N PHE A 916 -24.24 -25.37 19.27
CA PHE A 916 -25.53 -25.57 19.91
C PHE A 916 -26.36 -26.61 19.13
N LYS A 917 -26.99 -27.53 19.87
CA LYS A 917 -27.76 -28.64 19.32
C LYS A 917 -29.20 -28.58 19.79
N LEU A 918 -30.12 -28.74 18.85
CA LEU A 918 -31.56 -28.76 19.08
C LEU A 918 -32.13 -30.02 18.41
N THR A 919 -32.98 -30.75 19.10
CA THR A 919 -33.70 -31.91 18.54
C THR A 919 -35.16 -31.59 18.30
N ILE A 920 -35.73 -32.19 17.26
CA ILE A 920 -37.15 -32.15 16.92
C ILE A 920 -37.65 -33.58 16.70
N THR A 921 -38.81 -33.89 17.27
CA THR A 921 -39.46 -35.21 17.17
C THR A 921 -40.47 -35.19 16.03
N VAL A 922 -40.28 -36.06 15.03
CA VAL A 922 -41.11 -36.12 13.81
C VAL A 922 -41.28 -37.58 13.39
N ASP A 923 -42.50 -38.03 13.12
CA ASP A 923 -42.78 -39.41 12.69
C ASP A 923 -41.97 -39.78 11.41
N PRO A 924 -41.25 -40.93 11.40
CA PRO A 924 -40.48 -41.43 10.25
C PRO A 924 -41.23 -41.43 8.90
N LYS A 925 -42.56 -41.54 8.90
CA LYS A 925 -43.45 -41.44 7.73
C LYS A 925 -43.26 -40.13 6.96
N TYR A 926 -42.93 -39.03 7.64
CA TYR A 926 -42.77 -37.71 7.03
C TYR A 926 -41.33 -37.40 6.60
N HIS A 927 -40.31 -38.10 7.14
CA HIS A 927 -38.89 -37.84 6.84
C HIS A 927 -38.58 -37.81 5.32
N PRO A 928 -39.09 -38.74 4.47
CA PRO A 928 -38.83 -38.69 3.03
C PRO A 928 -39.43 -37.46 2.32
N LYS A 929 -40.53 -36.91 2.84
CA LYS A 929 -41.15 -35.68 2.31
C LYS A 929 -40.33 -34.44 2.73
N ILE A 930 -39.90 -34.37 3.99
CA ILE A 930 -39.10 -33.26 4.56
C ILE A 930 -37.70 -33.19 3.92
N ILE A 931 -37.07 -34.35 3.66
CA ILE A 931 -35.83 -34.42 2.88
C ILE A 931 -36.08 -33.91 1.45
N GLY A 932 -37.20 -34.30 0.85
CA GLY A 932 -37.59 -33.93 -0.50
C GLY A 932 -36.80 -34.68 -1.59
N ARG A 933 -37.20 -34.48 -2.86
CA ARG A 933 -36.56 -35.17 -4.00
C ARG A 933 -35.07 -34.82 -4.05
N LYS A 934 -34.21 -35.84 -3.92
CA LYS A 934 -32.73 -35.73 -3.81
C LYS A 934 -32.20 -34.84 -2.65
N GLY A 935 -32.99 -34.62 -1.60
CA GLY A 935 -32.57 -33.76 -0.47
C GLY A 935 -32.75 -32.26 -0.71
N ALA A 936 -33.50 -31.85 -1.74
CA ALA A 936 -33.60 -30.43 -2.12
C ALA A 936 -34.16 -29.54 -1.01
N ILE A 937 -35.26 -29.95 -0.36
CA ILE A 937 -35.96 -29.15 0.67
C ILE A 937 -35.05 -28.99 1.89
N ILE A 938 -34.50 -30.07 2.44
CA ILE A 938 -33.59 -29.95 3.58
C ILE A 938 -32.29 -29.22 3.22
N THR A 939 -31.80 -29.30 1.98
CA THR A 939 -30.63 -28.52 1.55
C THR A 939 -30.94 -27.03 1.49
N GLN A 940 -32.17 -26.63 1.12
CA GLN A 940 -32.61 -25.25 1.24
C GLN A 940 -32.60 -24.81 2.72
N ILE A 941 -33.28 -25.53 3.62
CA ILE A 941 -33.38 -25.17 5.05
C ILE A 941 -31.99 -25.08 5.72
N ARG A 942 -31.07 -26.00 5.39
CA ARG A 942 -29.67 -25.95 5.85
C ARG A 942 -28.93 -24.69 5.39
N ASN A 943 -29.13 -24.26 4.14
CA ASN A 943 -28.47 -23.08 3.57
C ASN A 943 -29.13 -21.77 4.04
N GLU A 944 -30.46 -21.74 4.14
CA GLU A 944 -31.27 -20.56 4.46
C GLU A 944 -31.11 -20.11 5.92
N HIS A 945 -30.87 -21.06 6.83
CA HIS A 945 -30.57 -20.78 8.24
C HIS A 945 -29.11 -21.07 8.64
N GLU A 946 -28.21 -21.42 7.72
CA GLU A 946 -26.81 -21.77 8.03
C GLU A 946 -26.64 -22.88 9.10
N VAL A 947 -27.52 -23.89 9.09
CA VAL A 947 -27.49 -25.01 10.04
C VAL A 947 -27.12 -26.34 9.37
N ASN A 948 -26.47 -27.23 10.13
CA ASN A 948 -26.36 -28.63 9.75
C ASN A 948 -27.51 -29.43 10.40
N ILE A 949 -28.29 -30.15 9.57
CA ILE A 949 -29.46 -30.92 10.03
C ILE A 949 -29.25 -32.38 9.68
N GLN A 950 -29.28 -33.25 10.69
CA GLN A 950 -28.94 -34.67 10.60
C GLN A 950 -30.13 -35.54 11.01
N PHE A 951 -30.54 -36.44 10.11
CA PHE A 951 -31.58 -37.44 10.36
C PHE A 951 -30.98 -38.69 11.02
N PRO A 952 -31.77 -39.45 11.79
CA PRO A 952 -31.33 -40.71 12.39
C PRO A 952 -31.14 -41.80 11.33
N GLU A 953 -30.33 -42.81 11.63
CA GLU A 953 -30.16 -43.96 10.74
C GLU A 953 -31.28 -44.99 10.93
N LYS A 954 -31.60 -45.76 9.87
CA LYS A 954 -32.76 -46.69 9.82
C LYS A 954 -32.73 -47.88 10.81
N ASN A 955 -31.68 -47.97 11.61
CA ASN A 955 -31.43 -49.03 12.60
C ASN A 955 -31.29 -48.49 14.03
N ASP A 956 -31.42 -47.17 14.24
CA ASP A 956 -31.36 -46.55 15.57
C ASP A 956 -32.69 -46.74 16.32
N GLU A 957 -32.69 -46.54 17.65
CA GLU A 957 -33.90 -46.64 18.48
C GLU A 957 -34.74 -45.35 18.40
N ASN A 958 -34.10 -44.19 18.22
CA ASN A 958 -34.76 -42.87 18.13
C ASN A 958 -34.98 -42.43 16.67
N GLN A 959 -35.71 -43.22 15.89
CA GLN A 959 -35.93 -42.95 14.45
C GLN A 959 -36.77 -41.69 14.19
N ASP A 960 -37.40 -41.15 15.22
CA ASP A 960 -38.20 -39.94 15.24
C ASP A 960 -37.39 -38.64 15.46
N GLN A 961 -36.15 -38.72 15.97
CA GLN A 961 -35.39 -37.54 16.39
C GLN A 961 -34.45 -36.99 15.32
N ILE A 962 -34.80 -35.85 14.73
CA ILE A 962 -33.94 -35.09 13.82
C ILE A 962 -33.09 -34.13 14.66
N THR A 963 -31.77 -34.10 14.44
CA THR A 963 -30.83 -33.22 15.16
C THR A 963 -30.41 -32.04 14.29
N ILE A 964 -30.59 -30.82 14.81
CA ILE A 964 -30.19 -29.56 14.19
C ILE A 964 -28.98 -29.01 14.98
N THR A 965 -27.93 -28.59 14.28
CA THR A 965 -26.70 -28.05 14.88
C THR A 965 -26.27 -26.76 14.19
N GLY A 966 -26.08 -25.67 14.95
CA GLY A 966 -25.72 -24.34 14.47
C GLY A 966 -25.80 -23.30 15.58
N TYR A 967 -25.91 -22.01 15.25
CA TYR A 967 -26.23 -20.97 16.23
C TYR A 967 -27.66 -21.17 16.79
N GLU A 968 -27.89 -20.80 18.06
CA GLU A 968 -29.17 -21.01 18.76
C GLU A 968 -30.40 -20.46 18.01
N GLN A 969 -30.36 -19.17 17.62
CA GLN A 969 -31.46 -18.52 16.89
C GLN A 969 -31.73 -19.19 15.53
N ASN A 970 -30.66 -19.57 14.83
CA ASN A 970 -30.72 -20.25 13.54
C ASN A 970 -31.26 -21.68 13.65
N ALA A 971 -30.86 -22.42 14.70
CA ALA A 971 -31.35 -23.76 14.98
C ALA A 971 -32.84 -23.74 15.34
N VAL A 972 -33.29 -22.74 16.10
CA VAL A 972 -34.71 -22.50 16.39
C VAL A 972 -35.48 -22.17 15.10
N ALA A 973 -35.02 -21.25 14.27
CA ALA A 973 -35.67 -20.93 13.00
C ALA A 973 -35.78 -22.16 12.06
N ALA A 974 -34.71 -22.95 11.96
CA ALA A 974 -34.71 -24.19 11.17
C ALA A 974 -35.61 -25.30 11.76
N ARG A 975 -35.75 -25.38 13.09
CA ARG A 975 -36.74 -26.25 13.74
C ARG A 975 -38.15 -25.83 13.31
N ASP A 976 -38.45 -24.54 13.40
CA ASP A 976 -39.79 -24.02 13.14
C ASP A 976 -40.17 -24.15 11.65
N ALA A 977 -39.19 -24.01 10.74
CA ALA A 977 -39.35 -24.32 9.33
C ALA A 977 -39.62 -25.81 9.05
N ILE A 978 -38.98 -26.74 9.79
CA ILE A 978 -39.29 -28.18 9.68
C ILE A 978 -40.66 -28.48 10.28
N GLN A 979 -41.00 -27.91 11.44
CA GLN A 979 -42.28 -28.12 12.11
C GLN A 979 -43.43 -27.69 11.22
N ALA A 980 -43.37 -26.50 10.59
CA ALA A 980 -44.38 -26.05 9.65
C ALA A 980 -44.61 -27.04 8.49
N ILE A 981 -43.55 -27.68 7.97
CA ILE A 981 -43.65 -28.72 6.95
C ILE A 981 -44.27 -30.02 7.51
N VAL A 982 -44.06 -30.34 8.80
CA VAL A 982 -44.75 -31.47 9.45
C VAL A 982 -46.24 -31.17 9.60
N ASP A 983 -46.58 -29.99 10.12
CA ASP A 983 -47.95 -29.53 10.33
C ASP A 983 -48.75 -29.55 9.01
N GLU A 984 -48.19 -28.99 7.92
CA GLU A 984 -48.78 -29.05 6.57
C GLU A 984 -48.98 -30.48 6.03
N LEU A 985 -48.20 -31.46 6.52
CA LEU A 985 -48.27 -32.87 6.11
C LEU A 985 -49.16 -33.72 7.02
N GLU A 986 -49.50 -33.23 8.21
CA GLU A 986 -50.54 -33.79 9.09
C GLU A 986 -51.94 -33.27 8.71
N GLU A 987 -52.06 -32.03 8.20
CA GLU A 987 -53.30 -31.47 7.63
C GLU A 987 -53.75 -32.12 6.30
N MET A 988 -52.92 -32.98 5.68
CA MET A 988 -53.27 -33.65 4.41
C MET A 988 -54.24 -34.82 4.61
N ILE A 989 -55.49 -34.65 4.17
CA ILE A 989 -56.45 -35.75 4.05
C ILE A 989 -56.24 -36.56 2.77
N SER A 990 -56.97 -37.66 2.64
CA SER A 990 -56.92 -38.55 1.48
C SER A 990 -58.30 -39.17 1.27
N GLU A 991 -58.94 -38.84 0.15
CA GLU A 991 -60.30 -39.28 -0.18
C GLU A 991 -60.31 -40.10 -1.46
N ASP A 992 -61.19 -41.11 -1.51
CA ASP A 992 -61.35 -42.02 -2.64
C ASP A 992 -62.65 -41.70 -3.39
N ILE A 993 -62.54 -41.32 -4.66
CA ILE A 993 -63.68 -41.02 -5.54
C ILE A 993 -63.89 -42.09 -6.61
N THR A 994 -65.14 -42.19 -7.08
CA THR A 994 -65.53 -43.10 -8.16
C THR A 994 -65.65 -42.34 -9.48
N LEU A 995 -64.73 -42.62 -10.41
CA LEU A 995 -64.61 -41.98 -11.72
C LEU A 995 -64.58 -43.08 -12.80
N ASP A 996 -65.40 -43.03 -13.86
CA ASP A 996 -65.48 -44.10 -14.88
C ASP A 996 -64.15 -44.29 -15.61
N SER A 997 -63.64 -45.53 -15.59
CA SER A 997 -62.41 -45.96 -16.29
C SER A 997 -62.30 -45.50 -17.76
N ARG A 998 -63.41 -45.25 -18.45
CA ARG A 998 -63.46 -44.73 -19.83
C ARG A 998 -62.95 -43.29 -19.95
N VAL A 999 -63.15 -42.44 -18.95
CA VAL A 999 -62.66 -41.04 -18.98
C VAL A 999 -61.22 -40.90 -18.49
N HIS A 1000 -60.69 -41.88 -17.73
CA HIS A 1000 -59.35 -41.83 -17.11
C HIS A 1000 -58.25 -41.45 -18.11
N ALA A 1001 -58.20 -42.09 -19.28
CA ALA A 1001 -57.17 -41.81 -20.29
C ALA A 1001 -57.22 -40.37 -20.83
N ARG A 1002 -58.39 -39.73 -20.81
CA ARG A 1002 -58.62 -38.35 -21.28
C ARG A 1002 -58.32 -37.33 -20.18
N VAL A 1003 -58.70 -37.61 -18.93
CA VAL A 1003 -58.36 -36.80 -17.74
C VAL A 1003 -56.85 -36.81 -17.45
N ILE A 1004 -56.20 -37.99 -17.51
CA ILE A 1004 -54.74 -38.11 -17.38
C ILE A 1004 -54.03 -37.37 -18.52
N GLY A 1005 -54.54 -37.50 -19.75
CA GLY A 1005 -54.02 -36.83 -20.93
C GLY A 1005 -52.64 -37.33 -21.41
N ALA A 1006 -52.20 -36.83 -22.55
CA ALA A 1006 -50.97 -37.29 -23.19
C ALA A 1006 -49.73 -37.12 -22.30
N ARG A 1007 -49.07 -38.24 -21.96
CA ARG A 1007 -47.93 -38.32 -21.02
C ARG A 1007 -48.24 -37.76 -19.62
N GLY A 1008 -49.51 -37.84 -19.18
CA GLY A 1008 -49.94 -37.35 -17.86
C GLY A 1008 -50.12 -35.83 -17.77
N LYS A 1009 -50.06 -35.09 -18.87
CA LYS A 1009 -50.15 -33.61 -18.85
C LYS A 1009 -51.49 -33.05 -18.37
N GLY A 1010 -52.58 -33.78 -18.53
CA GLY A 1010 -53.90 -33.37 -18.03
C GLY A 1010 -53.91 -33.41 -16.51
N ILE A 1011 -53.57 -34.57 -15.94
CA ILE A 1011 -53.58 -34.72 -14.48
C ILE A 1011 -52.51 -33.87 -13.77
N HIS A 1012 -51.30 -33.71 -14.33
CA HIS A 1012 -50.31 -32.81 -13.74
C HIS A 1012 -50.80 -31.35 -13.70
N LYS A 1013 -51.59 -30.88 -14.69
CA LYS A 1013 -52.21 -29.55 -14.62
C LYS A 1013 -53.16 -29.47 -13.41
N ILE A 1014 -54.04 -30.45 -13.24
CA ILE A 1014 -55.01 -30.49 -12.13
C ILE A 1014 -54.28 -30.55 -10.77
N MET A 1015 -53.23 -31.37 -10.66
CA MET A 1015 -52.37 -31.45 -9.47
C MET A 1015 -51.65 -30.13 -9.17
N ASP A 1016 -51.08 -29.46 -10.18
CA ASP A 1016 -50.41 -28.17 -10.02
C ASP A 1016 -51.39 -27.00 -9.76
N GLU A 1017 -52.64 -27.11 -10.20
CA GLU A 1017 -53.67 -26.08 -10.10
C GLU A 1017 -54.36 -26.11 -8.73
N PHE A 1018 -54.84 -27.28 -8.29
CA PHE A 1018 -55.51 -27.47 -7.00
C PHE A 1018 -54.58 -27.90 -5.86
N LYS A 1019 -53.28 -28.12 -6.11
CA LYS A 1019 -52.25 -28.56 -5.14
C LYS A 1019 -52.45 -29.95 -4.52
N VAL A 1020 -53.32 -30.77 -5.11
CA VAL A 1020 -53.56 -32.16 -4.71
C VAL A 1020 -52.66 -33.16 -5.44
N ASP A 1021 -52.34 -34.29 -4.82
CA ASP A 1021 -51.75 -35.46 -5.47
C ASP A 1021 -52.85 -36.48 -5.77
N VAL A 1022 -53.12 -36.71 -7.05
CA VAL A 1022 -54.20 -37.59 -7.54
C VAL A 1022 -53.61 -38.89 -8.10
N ARG A 1023 -54.06 -40.03 -7.57
CA ARG A 1023 -53.58 -41.37 -7.95
C ARG A 1023 -54.69 -42.21 -8.54
N PHE A 1024 -54.54 -42.49 -9.84
CA PHE A 1024 -55.38 -43.39 -10.60
C PHE A 1024 -55.06 -44.87 -10.31
N PRO A 1025 -56.03 -45.79 -10.45
CA PRO A 1025 -55.81 -47.20 -10.19
C PRO A 1025 -54.92 -47.81 -11.28
N GLN A 1026 -54.10 -48.80 -10.92
CA GLN A 1026 -53.27 -49.52 -11.89
C GLN A 1026 -54.13 -50.38 -12.81
N SER A 1027 -53.72 -50.53 -14.08
CA SER A 1027 -54.41 -51.34 -15.08
C SER A 1027 -54.52 -52.82 -14.64
N GLY A 1028 -55.68 -53.21 -14.11
CA GLY A 1028 -55.92 -54.53 -13.51
C GLY A 1028 -56.28 -54.52 -12.02
N ALA A 1029 -56.40 -53.34 -11.38
CA ALA A 1029 -56.92 -53.21 -10.02
C ALA A 1029 -58.38 -53.70 -9.91
N ALA A 1030 -58.77 -54.19 -8.73
CA ALA A 1030 -60.08 -54.80 -8.49
C ALA A 1030 -61.27 -53.86 -8.77
N ASN A 1031 -61.12 -52.56 -8.46
CA ASN A 1031 -62.06 -51.51 -8.82
C ASN A 1031 -61.37 -50.56 -9.82
N PRO A 1032 -61.65 -50.66 -11.14
CA PRO A 1032 -61.00 -49.81 -12.14
C PRO A 1032 -61.48 -48.35 -12.13
N ASN A 1033 -62.49 -48.03 -11.32
CA ASN A 1033 -63.06 -46.68 -11.19
C ASN A 1033 -62.59 -45.92 -9.92
N LEU A 1034 -61.76 -46.53 -9.06
CA LEU A 1034 -61.38 -45.94 -7.78
C LEU A 1034 -60.14 -45.04 -7.94
N VAL A 1035 -60.30 -43.72 -7.73
CA VAL A 1035 -59.22 -42.72 -7.84
C VAL A 1035 -59.05 -42.03 -6.49
N THR A 1036 -57.83 -42.02 -5.94
CA THR A 1036 -57.53 -41.36 -4.66
C THR A 1036 -57.03 -39.94 -4.89
N VAL A 1037 -57.62 -38.95 -4.21
CA VAL A 1037 -57.20 -37.53 -4.19
C VAL A 1037 -56.63 -37.22 -2.80
N THR A 1038 -55.43 -36.63 -2.73
CA THR A 1038 -54.75 -36.37 -1.44
C THR A 1038 -54.21 -34.95 -1.36
N GLY A 1039 -54.47 -34.23 -0.26
CA GLY A 1039 -54.16 -32.79 -0.12
C GLY A 1039 -54.87 -32.14 1.08
N ARG A 1040 -54.87 -30.80 1.16
CA ARG A 1040 -55.65 -30.06 2.18
C ARG A 1040 -57.16 -30.24 1.91
N PRO A 1041 -58.03 -30.30 2.93
CA PRO A 1041 -59.47 -30.61 2.77
C PRO A 1041 -60.18 -29.75 1.71
N GLU A 1042 -60.13 -28.42 1.85
CA GLU A 1042 -60.78 -27.47 0.91
C GLU A 1042 -60.31 -27.65 -0.54
N GLN A 1043 -59.04 -28.03 -0.74
CA GLN A 1043 -58.43 -28.27 -2.05
C GLN A 1043 -58.77 -29.65 -2.63
N VAL A 1044 -59.00 -30.63 -1.76
CA VAL A 1044 -59.48 -31.97 -2.14
C VAL A 1044 -60.92 -31.88 -2.62
N ASP A 1045 -61.79 -31.15 -1.90
CA ASP A 1045 -63.18 -30.88 -2.31
C ASP A 1045 -63.24 -30.22 -3.71
N GLU A 1046 -62.54 -29.09 -3.90
CA GLU A 1046 -62.50 -28.39 -5.19
C GLU A 1046 -61.93 -29.25 -6.35
N ALA A 1047 -60.90 -30.07 -6.07
CA ALA A 1047 -60.32 -30.96 -7.07
C ALA A 1047 -61.26 -32.13 -7.43
N ILE A 1048 -62.01 -32.65 -6.45
CA ILE A 1048 -63.01 -33.70 -6.66
C ILE A 1048 -64.15 -33.18 -7.54
N ASP A 1049 -64.72 -32.01 -7.20
CA ASP A 1049 -65.75 -31.37 -8.02
C ASP A 1049 -65.24 -31.13 -9.45
N HIS A 1050 -64.02 -30.63 -9.63
CA HIS A 1050 -63.44 -30.43 -10.96
C HIS A 1050 -63.23 -31.75 -11.73
N LEU A 1051 -62.85 -32.84 -11.06
CA LEU A 1051 -62.70 -34.17 -11.68
C LEU A 1051 -64.05 -34.77 -12.10
N LEU A 1052 -65.10 -34.60 -11.29
CA LEU A 1052 -66.46 -35.07 -11.59
C LEU A 1052 -67.12 -34.26 -12.73
N ASN A 1053 -66.89 -32.94 -12.79
CA ASN A 1053 -67.33 -32.11 -13.91
C ASN A 1053 -66.65 -32.54 -15.24
N LEU A 1054 -65.35 -32.87 -15.20
CA LEU A 1054 -64.64 -33.42 -16.36
C LEU A 1054 -65.11 -34.83 -16.74
N GLU A 1055 -65.58 -35.63 -15.79
CA GLU A 1055 -66.25 -36.90 -16.10
C GLU A 1055 -67.55 -36.66 -16.87
N GLU A 1056 -68.45 -35.80 -16.39
CA GLU A 1056 -69.72 -35.54 -17.08
C GLU A 1056 -69.52 -35.01 -18.51
N GLU A 1057 -68.57 -34.08 -18.70
CA GLU A 1057 -68.19 -33.57 -20.04
C GLU A 1057 -67.69 -34.72 -20.94
N TYR A 1058 -66.69 -35.49 -20.48
CA TYR A 1058 -66.04 -36.49 -21.32
C TYR A 1058 -66.88 -37.76 -21.53
N LEU A 1059 -67.74 -38.11 -20.58
CA LEU A 1059 -68.69 -39.21 -20.71
C LEU A 1059 -69.77 -38.87 -21.74
N SER A 1060 -70.30 -37.64 -21.71
CA SER A 1060 -71.25 -37.13 -22.71
C SER A 1060 -70.65 -37.16 -24.12
N ASP A 1061 -69.39 -36.72 -24.25
CA ASP A 1061 -68.66 -36.70 -25.53
C ASP A 1061 -68.34 -38.12 -26.06
N VAL A 1062 -68.19 -39.11 -25.17
CA VAL A 1062 -68.08 -40.54 -25.53
C VAL A 1062 -69.43 -41.10 -25.99
N VAL A 1063 -70.52 -40.86 -25.25
CA VAL A 1063 -71.88 -41.33 -25.61
C VAL A 1063 -72.35 -40.70 -26.93
N GLU A 1064 -72.07 -39.41 -27.17
CA GLU A 1064 -72.35 -38.78 -28.45
C GLU A 1064 -71.53 -39.42 -29.60
N ASN A 1065 -70.28 -39.80 -29.39
CA ASN A 1065 -69.48 -40.48 -30.41
C ASN A 1065 -69.98 -41.91 -30.68
N GLU A 1066 -70.39 -42.67 -29.66
CA GLU A 1066 -71.01 -43.99 -29.85
C GLU A 1066 -72.34 -43.86 -30.62
N ALA A 1067 -73.17 -42.86 -30.30
CA ALA A 1067 -74.40 -42.57 -31.03
C ALA A 1067 -74.13 -42.15 -32.50
N LYS A 1068 -73.12 -41.31 -32.75
CA LYS A 1068 -72.70 -40.92 -34.11
C LYS A 1068 -72.17 -42.12 -34.90
N MET A 1069 -71.41 -43.03 -34.28
CA MET A 1069 -70.99 -44.29 -34.92
C MET A 1069 -72.15 -45.25 -35.17
N ALA A 1070 -73.19 -45.28 -34.33
CA ALA A 1070 -74.37 -46.10 -34.55
C ALA A 1070 -75.17 -45.68 -35.79
N TYR A 1071 -75.23 -44.38 -36.10
CA TYR A 1071 -75.93 -43.86 -37.29
C TYR A 1071 -75.21 -44.08 -38.63
N MET A 1072 -73.95 -44.52 -38.65
CA MET A 1072 -73.14 -44.66 -39.88
C MET A 1072 -73.08 -46.08 -40.48
N LYS A 1073 -74.02 -46.99 -40.14
CA LYS A 1073 -74.03 -48.37 -40.65
C LYS A 1073 -75.26 -48.69 -41.53
N PRO A 1074 -75.08 -49.14 -42.80
CA PRO A 1074 -76.18 -49.62 -43.64
C PRO A 1074 -76.78 -50.96 -43.17
N SER A 1075 -78.02 -51.22 -43.59
CA SER A 1075 -78.75 -52.47 -43.29
C SER A 1075 -78.33 -53.63 -44.21
N GLY A 1076 -78.08 -54.80 -43.62
CA GLY A 1076 -77.77 -56.07 -44.28
C GLY A 1076 -77.77 -57.20 -43.23
N SER A 1077 -78.22 -58.41 -43.58
CA SER A 1077 -78.77 -59.36 -42.58
C SER A 1077 -77.95 -60.63 -42.29
N THR A 1078 -78.19 -61.14 -41.08
CA THR A 1078 -78.18 -62.57 -40.66
C THR A 1078 -76.86 -63.34 -40.48
N ALA A 1079 -76.91 -64.23 -39.47
CA ALA A 1079 -76.05 -65.38 -39.16
C ALA A 1079 -74.76 -65.16 -38.33
N SER A 1080 -74.86 -65.59 -37.07
CA SER A 1080 -73.88 -65.68 -36.00
C SER A 1080 -72.50 -66.30 -36.32
N SER A 1081 -71.42 -65.53 -36.18
CA SER A 1081 -70.15 -66.00 -35.59
C SER A 1081 -69.19 -64.85 -35.24
N MET A 1082 -68.95 -64.66 -33.94
CA MET A 1082 -67.68 -64.31 -33.28
C MET A 1082 -66.45 -63.97 -34.17
N GLU A 1083 -66.21 -62.68 -34.48
CA GLU A 1083 -64.86 -62.17 -34.85
C GLU A 1083 -64.74 -60.62 -34.72
N GLU A 1084 -63.51 -60.09 -34.84
CA GLU A 1084 -63.10 -58.71 -34.48
C GLU A 1084 -63.42 -57.60 -35.53
N PRO A 1085 -63.30 -56.32 -35.12
CA PRO A 1085 -62.95 -55.21 -36.00
C PRO A 1085 -61.54 -54.61 -35.73
N ARG A 1086 -60.49 -55.32 -36.17
CA ARG A 1086 -59.24 -54.79 -36.75
C ARG A 1086 -58.41 -53.73 -35.99
N GLY A 1087 -57.35 -54.21 -35.34
CA GLY A 1087 -56.04 -53.53 -35.41
C GLY A 1087 -55.41 -53.63 -36.82
N PRO A 1088 -54.49 -52.74 -37.23
CA PRO A 1088 -54.06 -52.63 -38.63
C PRO A 1088 -53.00 -53.66 -39.06
N SER A 1089 -53.38 -54.45 -40.08
CA SER A 1089 -52.56 -54.99 -41.19
C SER A 1089 -51.05 -55.29 -40.99
N LYS A 1090 -50.67 -56.55 -41.17
CA LYS A 1090 -49.28 -57.00 -41.38
C LYS A 1090 -48.57 -56.22 -42.51
N GLY A 1091 -47.48 -55.52 -42.16
CA GLY A 1091 -46.49 -55.04 -43.12
C GLY A 1091 -45.50 -56.14 -43.51
N PHE A 1092 -45.63 -56.64 -44.73
CA PHE A 1092 -44.61 -57.29 -45.59
C PHE A 1092 -43.42 -58.01 -44.90
N VAL A 1093 -43.47 -59.34 -44.81
CA VAL A 1093 -42.30 -60.18 -44.45
C VAL A 1093 -41.68 -60.75 -45.72
N VAL A 1094 -40.46 -60.32 -46.06
CA VAL A 1094 -39.60 -61.04 -47.02
C VAL A 1094 -38.83 -62.12 -46.26
N ARG A 1095 -38.94 -63.37 -46.70
CA ARG A 1095 -38.25 -64.53 -46.10
C ARG A 1095 -37.64 -65.46 -47.16
N GLU A 1096 -36.77 -64.92 -48.01
CA GLU A 1096 -35.79 -65.70 -48.77
C GLU A 1096 -34.42 -65.01 -48.79
N ALA A 1097 -33.61 -65.30 -47.75
CA ALA A 1097 -32.16 -65.06 -47.71
C ALA A 1097 -31.54 -66.08 -46.72
N PRO A 1098 -30.64 -67.01 -47.12
CA PRO A 1098 -30.54 -68.30 -46.44
C PRO A 1098 -29.28 -68.50 -45.57
N TRP A 1099 -28.96 -67.59 -44.65
CA TRP A 1099 -27.81 -67.78 -43.72
C TRP A 1099 -28.05 -67.23 -42.31
N ALA A 1100 -28.74 -68.01 -41.47
CA ALA A 1100 -28.83 -67.81 -40.02
C ALA A 1100 -29.15 -69.15 -39.31
N THR A 1101 -28.20 -70.09 -39.33
CA THR A 1101 -28.28 -71.34 -38.55
C THR A 1101 -27.82 -71.12 -37.11
N GLY A 1102 -28.55 -71.65 -36.13
CA GLY A 1102 -28.02 -71.92 -34.80
C GLY A 1102 -28.53 -71.04 -33.66
N ASN A 1103 -29.58 -71.52 -32.99
CA ASN A 1103 -29.70 -71.58 -31.53
C ASN A 1103 -29.24 -70.36 -30.70
N GLU A 1104 -30.15 -69.42 -30.45
CA GLU A 1104 -30.28 -68.78 -29.13
C GLU A 1104 -31.70 -68.19 -28.95
N LYS A 1105 -32.11 -67.95 -27.70
CA LYS A 1105 -33.42 -67.36 -27.39
C LYS A 1105 -33.36 -65.83 -27.56
N ALA A 1106 -34.44 -65.23 -28.03
CA ALA A 1106 -34.61 -63.78 -27.92
C ALA A 1106 -34.70 -63.38 -26.42
N PRO A 1107 -33.99 -62.34 -25.96
CA PRO A 1107 -33.99 -61.93 -24.55
C PRO A 1107 -35.29 -61.20 -24.16
N ASP A 1108 -35.58 -61.24 -22.86
CA ASP A 1108 -36.70 -60.55 -22.22
C ASP A 1108 -36.40 -59.04 -22.09
N MET A 1109 -37.37 -58.18 -22.41
CA MET A 1109 -37.20 -56.72 -22.40
C MET A 1109 -37.79 -56.04 -21.16
N SER A 1110 -37.90 -56.76 -20.04
CA SER A 1110 -38.45 -56.27 -18.77
C SER A 1110 -37.42 -55.94 -17.67
N SER A 1111 -36.13 -56.26 -17.86
CA SER A 1111 -35.05 -55.94 -16.90
C SER A 1111 -34.18 -54.76 -17.36
N SER A 1112 -33.84 -53.85 -16.45
CA SER A 1112 -33.09 -52.62 -16.74
C SER A 1112 -31.62 -52.63 -16.27
N GLU A 1113 -31.04 -53.79 -15.96
CA GLU A 1113 -29.63 -53.91 -15.53
C GLU A 1113 -28.65 -54.39 -16.62
N GLU A 1114 -29.05 -54.52 -17.90
CA GLU A 1114 -28.13 -54.99 -18.94
C GLU A 1114 -28.30 -54.33 -20.34
N PHE A 1115 -28.08 -53.01 -20.43
CA PHE A 1115 -27.83 -52.32 -21.72
C PHE A 1115 -26.67 -51.31 -21.64
N PRO A 1116 -25.42 -51.75 -21.89
CA PRO A 1116 -24.24 -50.88 -21.97
C PRO A 1116 -24.25 -49.97 -23.22
N SER A 1117 -23.75 -48.74 -23.06
CA SER A 1117 -23.67 -47.75 -24.14
C SER A 1117 -22.67 -48.12 -25.24
N PHE A 1118 -23.11 -48.02 -26.51
CA PHE A 1118 -22.28 -48.11 -27.71
C PHE A 1118 -22.38 -46.82 -28.53
N GLY A 1119 -21.26 -46.13 -28.77
CA GLY A 1119 -21.30 -44.84 -29.49
C GLY A 1119 -20.03 -44.00 -29.52
N ALA A 1120 -18.85 -44.59 -29.78
CA ALA A 1120 -17.61 -43.84 -30.00
C ALA A 1120 -16.83 -44.38 -31.23
N PRO A 1121 -16.42 -43.52 -32.19
CA PRO A 1121 -15.78 -43.97 -33.43
C PRO A 1121 -14.26 -44.16 -33.31
N VAL A 1122 -13.84 -45.42 -33.44
CA VAL A 1122 -12.64 -45.92 -34.17
C VAL A 1122 -11.34 -45.10 -34.14
N THR A 1123 -10.32 -45.64 -33.47
CA THR A 1123 -8.96 -45.81 -34.07
C THR A 1123 -8.40 -47.19 -33.67
N ASN A 1124 -7.35 -47.67 -34.35
CA ASN A 1124 -7.02 -49.10 -34.46
C ASN A 1124 -5.87 -49.60 -33.55
N ALA A 1125 -6.02 -50.89 -33.21
CA ALA A 1125 -4.98 -51.91 -33.03
C ALA A 1125 -3.91 -51.81 -31.92
N ARG A 1126 -3.77 -52.94 -31.21
CA ARG A 1126 -2.75 -53.24 -30.18
C ARG A 1126 -1.36 -53.50 -30.80
N SER A 1127 -0.30 -53.29 -30.01
CA SER A 1127 0.72 -54.33 -29.78
C SER A 1127 1.46 -54.14 -28.44
N SER A 1128 2.11 -55.20 -27.98
CA SER A 1128 2.65 -55.37 -26.61
C SER A 1128 4.13 -54.93 -26.49
N PRO A 1129 4.72 -54.80 -25.28
CA PRO A 1129 6.04 -54.19 -25.11
C PRO A 1129 7.20 -55.15 -25.37
N TRP A 1130 8.31 -54.63 -25.91
CA TRP A 1130 9.69 -55.15 -25.73
C TRP A 1130 10.69 -54.07 -26.21
N GLY A 1131 11.88 -54.00 -25.61
CA GLY A 1131 13.01 -53.21 -26.13
C GLY A 1131 13.92 -54.06 -27.03
N PRO A 1132 14.82 -53.44 -27.83
CA PRO A 1132 16.24 -53.53 -27.42
C PRO A 1132 17.20 -52.40 -27.84
N LYS A 1133 18.14 -52.10 -26.94
CA LYS A 1133 19.59 -51.82 -27.15
C LYS A 1133 20.11 -50.87 -28.26
N ARG A 1134 20.94 -49.92 -27.80
CA ARG A 1134 22.09 -49.25 -28.47
C ARG A 1134 21.75 -48.26 -29.60
N PHE A 1135 22.51 -47.18 -29.78
CA PHE A 1135 23.71 -46.72 -29.05
C PHE A 1135 23.39 -45.57 -28.08
#